data_AF-A0A437MBB4-F1
#
_entry.id   AF-A0A437MBB4-F1
#
_cell.length_a   1.000
_cell.length_b   1.000
_cell.length_c   1.000
_cell.angle_alpha   90.00
_cell.angle_beta   90.00
_cell.angle_gamma   90.00
#
_symmetry.space_group_name_H-M   'P 1'
#
loop_
_entity.id
_entity.type
_entity.pdbx_description
1 polymer ?
#
loop_
_entity_poly.entity_id
_entity_poly.type
_entity_poly.pdbx_seq_one_letter_code
_entity_poly.pdbx_strand_id
1 'polypeptide(L)'
;MGIISYAQNFEDVILWRALGHIENGTYIDVGAHHPDIDSVSKAFYDRGWRGIHVEPGPSVAQLLREKRPGDTVIQAMISDVRGVHPFYETPGGGLSTADGAVADFHVAHGNAPVSPTNAVSLTLDDILDQAQDSDIHWLKIDVEGFERQTLASWQNSPKRPWIVVIEATYPKTRTPTFGEWQDLILAKGYSLAYDDGLNHFYLSNEHPELSDHLRQPPNVFDEFQVNPSGSSLFSKDMKDFFESEIFWRGDRIVELEKELAEARCHLADSEQRGNDQTAIHEKLNQDIREASERADHLAGRLTHETERADQLIARLLNQEASHAQLLHREVERTDQLMAQLLSQETAYSDLLSRETARANRLAGELSTRIDQAHSATAILATTLGNIVASTARNRWRPWPLRAFTHGVRLPPVQLPITNSAFGGIGTPLSLSQVMSLPQEQFLQSAYLLILGRDIDQQGQIHYGERLRRSGISRRHVLVELARSREALRRRSGADLDGQSDEAFIDAIYPRLLGRAADVEGQQHFLKRLRQGISRATVMSDLRKSAEGRRHSAKFDDELETLVLRRTSLFGWRAWLRPSPATPLDTTLQPAAPHATSDLAGVHEALNQIRKALDDEAQLRLNADNETATSMQDQIRLLAAALEGAHSRQ
;
A
#
# COMPACT_ATOMS: atom_id res chain seq x y z
N MET A 1 32.26 22.12 13.84
CA MET A 1 31.51 20.93 14.28
C MET A 1 30.70 21.31 15.50
N GLY A 2 29.40 21.52 15.32
CA GLY A 2 28.53 22.07 16.36
C GLY A 2 28.23 21.15 17.55
N ILE A 3 27.49 21.71 18.50
CA ILE A 3 27.00 21.03 19.70
C ILE A 3 25.51 20.70 19.60
N ILE A 4 25.02 19.85 20.51
CA ILE A 4 23.64 19.95 20.95
C ILE A 4 23.67 20.98 22.08
N SER A 5 22.92 22.06 21.93
CA SER A 5 22.71 23.06 22.97
C SER A 5 21.63 22.59 23.93
N TYR A 6 21.94 22.66 25.21
CA TYR A 6 21.07 22.30 26.33
C TYR A 6 20.63 23.53 27.13
N ALA A 7 21.33 24.67 26.99
CA ALA A 7 21.09 25.90 27.74
C ALA A 7 19.81 26.65 27.33
N GLN A 8 19.28 27.50 28.21
CA GLN A 8 18.01 28.21 28.01
C GLN A 8 18.07 29.26 26.88
N ASN A 9 19.17 30.01 26.78
CA ASN A 9 19.35 31.13 25.86
C ASN A 9 20.60 30.96 24.95
N PHE A 10 21.06 29.71 24.77
CA PHE A 10 22.22 29.31 23.96
C PHE A 10 23.57 29.82 24.49
N GLU A 11 23.69 30.01 25.80
CA GLU A 11 24.92 30.38 26.51
C GLU A 11 26.06 29.39 26.20
N ASP A 12 25.72 28.10 26.14
CA ASP A 12 26.65 27.02 25.79
C ASP A 12 27.16 27.10 24.35
N VAL A 13 26.38 27.61 23.39
CA VAL A 13 26.80 27.83 22.01
C VAL A 13 27.84 28.96 21.93
N ILE A 14 27.59 30.07 22.65
CA ILE A 14 28.50 31.23 22.69
C ILE A 14 29.84 30.83 23.33
N LEU A 15 29.78 30.15 24.49
CA LEU A 15 30.95 29.63 25.18
C LEU A 15 31.68 28.59 24.32
N TRP A 16 30.98 27.70 23.61
CA TRP A 16 31.60 26.70 22.74
C TRP A 16 32.27 27.33 21.51
N ARG A 17 31.73 28.41 20.95
CA ARG A 17 32.39 29.15 19.85
C ARG A 17 33.73 29.76 20.27
N ALA A 18 33.86 30.21 21.52
CA ALA A 18 35.12 30.73 22.05
C ALA A 18 36.07 29.61 22.48
N LEU A 19 35.57 28.62 23.23
CA LEU A 19 36.38 27.67 24.01
C LEU A 19 36.39 26.23 23.47
N GLY A 20 35.57 25.89 22.48
CA GLY A 20 35.41 24.53 21.94
C GLY A 20 36.62 23.97 21.18
N HIS A 21 37.73 24.70 21.18
CA HIS A 21 39.04 24.25 20.69
C HIS A 21 39.90 23.64 21.82
N ILE A 22 39.42 23.63 23.06
CA ILE A 22 40.16 23.21 24.26
C ILE A 22 39.71 21.81 24.69
N GLU A 23 40.67 20.92 24.89
CA GLU A 23 40.44 19.55 25.33
C GLU A 23 40.39 19.48 26.87
N ASN A 24 39.35 18.83 27.42
CA ASN A 24 39.19 18.58 28.86
C ASN A 24 39.23 19.85 29.75
N GLY A 25 38.70 20.97 29.27
CA GLY A 25 38.65 22.23 30.03
C GLY A 25 37.79 22.15 31.30
N THR A 26 37.98 23.14 32.18
CA THR A 26 37.37 23.19 33.52
C THR A 26 36.36 24.34 33.65
N TYR A 27 35.14 24.04 34.13
CA TYR A 27 34.05 25.03 34.35
C TYR A 27 33.59 25.13 35.81
N ILE A 28 32.93 26.24 36.15
CA ILE A 28 32.20 26.42 37.42
C ILE A 28 30.80 26.95 37.11
N ASP A 29 29.79 26.34 37.73
CA ASP A 29 28.37 26.52 37.43
C ASP A 29 27.65 26.83 38.76
N VAL A 30 27.43 28.11 39.08
CA VAL A 30 26.84 28.56 40.35
C VAL A 30 25.36 28.87 40.15
N GLY A 31 24.50 28.03 40.71
CA GLY A 31 23.11 27.90 40.26
C GLY A 31 22.92 26.84 39.18
N ALA A 32 23.72 25.78 39.22
CA ALA A 32 23.83 24.78 38.14
C ALA A 32 22.50 24.10 37.74
N HIS A 33 21.51 24.10 38.63
CA HIS A 33 20.16 23.61 38.40
C HIS A 33 20.12 22.19 37.77
N HIS A 34 19.25 21.95 36.78
CA HIS A 34 18.94 20.61 36.31
C HIS A 34 19.95 20.11 35.26
N PRO A 35 20.59 18.94 35.45
CA PRO A 35 21.72 18.50 34.61
C PRO A 35 21.45 18.33 33.10
N ASP A 36 20.20 18.11 32.67
CA ASP A 36 19.89 17.77 31.26
C ASP A 36 18.84 18.71 30.62
N ILE A 37 18.42 19.77 31.32
CA ILE A 37 17.39 20.74 30.90
C ILE A 37 17.93 22.11 31.28
N ASP A 38 18.03 23.01 30.30
CA ASP A 38 18.51 24.40 30.47
C ASP A 38 19.96 24.53 30.98
N SER A 39 20.70 23.41 31.04
CA SER A 39 22.09 23.29 31.52
C SER A 39 23.13 23.80 30.52
N VAL A 40 23.89 24.82 30.92
CA VAL A 40 25.05 25.35 30.18
C VAL A 40 26.21 24.33 30.12
N SER A 41 26.40 23.58 31.19
CA SER A 41 27.51 22.63 31.37
C SER A 41 27.40 21.32 30.57
N LYS A 42 26.19 20.87 30.22
CA LYS A 42 25.97 19.55 29.59
C LYS A 42 26.77 19.32 28.30
N ALA A 43 26.82 20.33 27.42
CA ALA A 43 27.50 20.22 26.13
C ALA A 43 29.03 20.08 26.25
N PHE A 44 29.61 20.63 27.33
CA PHE A 44 31.03 20.51 27.68
C PHE A 44 31.32 19.16 28.33
N TYR A 45 30.51 18.74 29.32
CA TYR A 45 30.67 17.47 30.04
C TYR A 45 30.74 16.25 29.11
N ASP A 46 29.86 16.22 28.10
CA ASP A 46 29.81 15.19 27.06
C ASP A 46 31.09 15.12 26.18
N ARG A 47 31.94 16.15 26.24
CA ARG A 47 33.21 16.30 25.50
C ARG A 47 34.43 16.21 26.41
N GLY A 48 34.29 15.58 27.57
CA GLY A 48 35.40 15.27 28.50
C GLY A 48 35.73 16.36 29.52
N TRP A 49 35.18 17.57 29.36
CA TRP A 49 35.33 18.67 30.32
C TRP A 49 34.72 18.30 31.69
N ARG A 50 35.25 18.87 32.76
CA ARG A 50 34.76 18.65 34.13
C ARG A 50 34.59 19.98 34.85
N GLY A 51 33.89 19.97 35.98
CA GLY A 51 33.73 21.21 36.73
C GLY A 51 33.17 21.09 38.13
N ILE A 52 32.82 22.26 38.65
CA ILE A 52 32.20 22.42 39.97
C ILE A 52 30.79 22.97 39.78
N HIS A 53 29.79 22.20 40.21
CA HIS A 53 28.40 22.65 40.34
C HIS A 53 28.17 23.13 41.76
N VAL A 54 27.58 24.31 41.91
CA VAL A 54 27.08 24.82 43.20
C VAL A 54 25.56 24.90 43.12
N GLU A 55 24.88 24.12 43.96
CA GLU A 55 23.42 23.98 43.97
C GLU A 55 22.93 23.74 45.42
N PRO A 56 22.26 24.71 46.07
CA PRO A 56 21.77 24.54 47.45
C PRO A 56 20.66 23.48 47.59
N GLY A 57 19.80 23.32 46.58
CA GLY A 57 18.62 22.47 46.59
C GLY A 57 18.97 20.98 46.71
N PRO A 58 18.58 20.26 47.79
CA PRO A 58 19.06 18.90 48.05
C PRO A 58 18.73 17.88 46.96
N SER A 59 17.55 17.98 46.37
CA SER A 59 17.07 17.09 45.30
C SER A 59 17.83 17.31 43.98
N VAL A 60 18.11 18.57 43.65
CA VAL A 60 18.82 18.97 42.43
C VAL A 60 20.31 18.65 42.56
N ALA A 61 20.92 18.94 43.73
CA ALA A 61 22.29 18.55 44.05
C ALA A 61 22.49 17.02 44.05
N GLN A 62 21.50 16.23 44.46
CA GLN A 62 21.55 14.77 44.28
C GLN A 62 21.48 14.38 42.80
N LEU A 63 20.54 14.94 42.03
CA LEU A 63 20.39 14.63 40.61
C LEU A 63 21.63 15.01 39.78
N LEU A 64 22.29 16.13 40.10
CA LEU A 64 23.58 16.52 39.54
C LEU A 64 24.64 15.44 39.81
N ARG A 65 24.79 14.95 41.05
CA ARG A 65 25.76 13.88 41.41
C ARG A 65 25.49 12.58 40.63
N GLU A 66 24.23 12.22 40.47
CA GLU A 66 23.81 11.02 39.71
C GLU A 66 24.07 11.16 38.20
N LYS A 67 23.92 12.37 37.63
CA LYS A 67 24.13 12.64 36.19
C LYS A 67 25.53 13.14 35.83
N ARG A 68 26.37 13.46 36.80
CA ARG A 68 27.74 13.98 36.63
C ARG A 68 28.75 13.27 37.55
N PRO A 69 28.95 11.94 37.43
CA PRO A 69 29.90 11.18 38.26
C PRO A 69 31.38 11.57 38.13
N GLY A 70 31.72 12.58 37.31
CA GLY A 70 33.06 13.18 37.23
C GLY A 70 33.16 14.62 37.73
N ASP A 71 32.05 15.29 38.07
CA ASP A 71 32.05 16.69 38.52
C ASP A 71 31.95 16.80 40.05
N THR A 72 32.43 17.92 40.61
CA THR A 72 32.30 18.21 42.03
C THR A 72 30.98 18.94 42.28
N VAL A 73 30.07 18.36 43.08
CA VAL A 73 28.76 18.98 43.37
C VAL A 73 28.68 19.46 44.81
N ILE A 74 28.85 20.76 44.99
CA ILE A 74 28.83 21.48 46.26
C ILE A 74 27.39 21.89 46.57
N GLN A 75 26.86 21.38 47.68
CA GLN A 75 25.49 21.69 48.10
C GLN A 75 25.49 22.85 49.10
N ALA A 76 25.56 24.07 48.56
CA ALA A 76 25.60 25.32 49.29
C ALA A 76 25.00 26.44 48.44
N MET A 77 24.60 27.54 49.09
CA MET A 77 24.42 28.84 48.44
C MET A 77 25.73 29.64 48.51
N ILE A 78 25.91 30.66 47.67
CA ILE A 78 27.05 31.59 47.76
C ILE A 78 26.63 32.90 48.42
N SER A 79 27.47 33.43 49.30
CA SER A 79 27.22 34.67 50.04
C SER A 79 28.53 35.30 50.53
N ASP A 80 28.50 36.61 50.72
CA ASP A 80 29.51 37.40 51.45
C ASP A 80 29.58 37.07 52.96
N VAL A 81 28.61 36.32 53.50
CA VAL A 81 28.59 35.84 54.88
C VAL A 81 28.49 34.31 54.94
N ARG A 82 29.51 33.65 55.51
CA ARG A 82 29.51 32.19 55.77
C ARG A 82 28.57 31.83 56.93
N GLY A 83 27.93 30.66 56.86
CA GLY A 83 27.08 30.15 57.93
C GLY A 83 25.99 29.20 57.43
N VAL A 84 24.84 29.26 58.09
CA VAL A 84 23.58 28.64 57.67
C VAL A 84 22.53 29.74 57.68
N HIS A 85 21.94 30.02 56.52
CA HIS A 85 21.04 31.15 56.31
C HIS A 85 19.70 30.71 55.71
N PRO A 86 18.64 31.54 55.80
CA PRO A 86 17.38 31.29 55.10
C PRO A 86 17.59 31.10 53.60
N PHE A 87 16.90 30.13 53.02
CA PHE A 87 16.86 29.88 51.59
C PHE A 87 15.42 29.52 51.18
N TYR A 88 15.05 29.81 49.93
CA TYR A 88 13.66 29.79 49.48
C TYR A 88 13.52 28.85 48.28
N GLU A 89 13.20 27.58 48.54
CA GLU A 89 13.09 26.54 47.52
C GLU A 89 11.77 26.62 46.74
N THR A 90 11.85 26.43 45.42
CA THR A 90 10.70 26.32 44.50
C THR A 90 10.59 24.91 43.90
N PRO A 91 9.40 24.43 43.51
CA PRO A 91 9.24 23.12 42.88
C PRO A 91 10.07 22.99 41.59
N GLY A 92 11.03 22.08 41.60
CA GLY A 92 11.96 21.86 40.49
C GLY A 92 13.28 22.63 40.61
N GLY A 93 13.44 23.55 41.56
CA GLY A 93 14.69 24.23 41.90
C GLY A 93 14.98 25.54 41.16
N GLY A 94 14.73 25.62 39.85
CA GLY A 94 15.17 26.71 38.98
C GLY A 94 14.33 28.01 39.04
N LEU A 95 13.91 28.40 40.24
CA LEU A 95 13.47 29.73 40.68
C LEU A 95 13.74 29.91 42.20
N SER A 96 14.74 29.21 42.75
CA SER A 96 15.01 29.18 44.19
C SER A 96 16.08 30.19 44.56
N THR A 97 15.81 31.00 45.57
CA THR A 97 16.59 32.22 45.86
C THR A 97 17.03 32.29 47.32
N ALA A 98 18.08 33.07 47.57
CA ALA A 98 18.48 33.49 48.92
C ALA A 98 17.90 34.86 49.32
N ASP A 99 17.25 35.59 48.42
CA ASP A 99 16.58 36.86 48.74
C ASP A 99 15.09 36.64 49.06
N GLY A 100 14.70 37.00 50.28
CA GLY A 100 13.30 36.98 50.72
C GLY A 100 12.40 37.92 49.92
N ALA A 101 12.92 39.02 49.37
CA ALA A 101 12.14 39.93 48.53
C ALA A 101 11.81 39.32 47.15
N VAL A 102 12.74 38.54 46.59
CA VAL A 102 12.52 37.75 45.37
C VAL A 102 11.55 36.61 45.63
N ALA A 103 11.68 35.92 46.78
CA ALA A 103 10.73 34.88 47.21
C ALA A 103 9.30 35.43 47.35
N ASP A 104 9.12 36.56 48.03
CA ASP A 104 7.83 37.26 48.15
C ASP A 104 7.31 37.70 46.76
N PHE A 105 8.19 38.17 45.87
CA PHE A 105 7.83 38.53 44.49
C PHE A 105 7.30 37.33 43.69
N HIS A 106 7.93 36.15 43.77
CA HIS A 106 7.45 34.95 43.08
C HIS A 106 6.07 34.51 43.57
N VAL A 107 5.82 34.56 44.88
CA VAL A 107 4.52 34.22 45.47
C VAL A 107 3.45 35.25 45.08
N ALA A 108 3.77 36.55 45.16
CA ALA A 108 2.83 37.64 44.87
C ALA A 108 2.38 37.68 43.39
N HIS A 109 3.25 37.28 42.46
CA HIS A 109 2.96 37.24 41.02
C HIS A 109 2.51 35.86 40.51
N GLY A 110 2.49 34.84 41.37
CA GLY A 110 2.13 33.47 41.00
C GLY A 110 3.15 32.77 40.10
N ASN A 111 4.42 33.21 40.13
CA ASN A 111 5.51 32.62 39.34
C ASN A 111 5.84 31.19 39.82
N ALA A 112 5.95 31.02 41.15
CA ALA A 112 6.13 29.73 41.81
C ALA A 112 5.66 29.81 43.28
N PRO A 113 5.17 28.71 43.86
CA PRO A 113 5.06 28.60 45.31
C PRO A 113 6.46 28.39 45.91
N VAL A 114 6.70 28.95 47.10
CA VAL A 114 7.99 28.93 47.78
C VAL A 114 7.91 28.17 49.09
N SER A 115 8.95 27.40 49.41
CA SER A 115 9.14 26.70 50.69
C SER A 115 10.37 27.26 51.41
N PRO A 116 10.21 27.93 52.57
CA PRO A 116 11.36 28.41 53.34
C PRO A 116 12.11 27.25 53.99
N THR A 117 13.42 27.21 53.76
CA THR A 117 14.38 26.24 54.30
C THR A 117 15.63 26.99 54.81
N ASN A 118 16.72 26.28 55.10
CA ASN A 118 18.02 26.91 55.34
C ASN A 118 19.11 26.18 54.53
N ALA A 119 20.00 26.95 53.91
CA ALA A 119 21.16 26.43 53.18
C ALA A 119 22.47 26.77 53.91
N VAL A 120 23.49 25.92 53.75
CA VAL A 120 24.87 26.27 54.09
C VAL A 120 25.37 27.31 53.10
N SER A 121 26.06 28.35 53.57
CA SER A 121 26.68 29.35 52.69
C SER A 121 28.21 29.27 52.65
N LEU A 122 28.75 29.37 51.45
CA LEU A 122 30.17 29.52 51.16
C LEU A 122 30.45 30.86 50.45
N THR A 123 31.70 31.26 50.39
CA THR A 123 32.16 32.41 49.60
C THR A 123 32.59 31.95 48.21
N LEU A 124 32.51 32.81 47.18
CA LEU A 124 32.97 32.49 45.83
C LEU A 124 34.50 32.23 45.82
N ASP A 125 35.24 32.85 46.73
CA ASP A 125 36.64 32.48 47.05
C ASP A 125 36.79 30.96 47.33
N ASP A 126 35.90 30.35 48.14
CA ASP A 126 35.97 28.91 48.45
C ASP A 126 35.79 28.01 47.21
N ILE A 127 34.98 28.45 46.25
CA ILE A 127 34.63 27.65 45.06
C ILE A 127 35.75 27.73 44.04
N LEU A 128 36.31 28.93 43.83
CA LEU A 128 37.47 29.15 42.97
C LEU A 128 38.70 28.40 43.48
N ASP A 129 38.96 28.47 44.79
CA ASP A 129 40.11 27.82 45.43
C ASP A 129 39.95 26.28 45.51
N GLN A 130 38.72 25.74 45.36
CA GLN A 130 38.46 24.30 45.25
C GLN A 130 38.71 23.72 43.85
N ALA A 131 38.76 24.53 42.79
CA ALA A 131 39.14 24.01 41.47
C ALA A 131 40.58 23.49 41.50
N GLN A 132 40.84 22.31 40.91
CA GLN A 132 42.16 21.69 40.95
C GLN A 132 43.14 22.38 40.00
N ASP A 133 42.63 22.83 38.85
CA ASP A 133 43.40 23.59 37.85
C ASP A 133 43.55 25.06 38.23
N SER A 134 44.55 25.72 37.65
CA SER A 134 44.63 27.18 37.56
C SER A 134 43.57 27.75 36.61
N ASP A 135 43.34 27.05 35.50
CA ASP A 135 42.66 27.57 34.32
C ASP A 135 41.18 27.19 34.35
N ILE A 136 40.38 28.06 34.96
CA ILE A 136 38.92 27.98 34.90
C ILE A 136 38.51 28.69 33.60
N HIS A 137 37.88 27.96 32.69
CA HIS A 137 37.63 28.45 31.34
C HIS A 137 36.33 29.25 31.26
N TRP A 138 35.32 28.85 32.02
CA TRP A 138 34.15 29.69 32.27
C TRP A 138 33.55 29.52 33.67
N LEU A 139 32.91 30.59 34.15
CA LEU A 139 32.09 30.63 35.36
C LEU A 139 30.69 31.15 35.00
N LYS A 140 29.63 30.40 35.30
CA LYS A 140 28.24 30.89 35.28
C LYS A 140 27.80 31.25 36.70
N ILE A 141 27.09 32.37 36.83
CA ILE A 141 26.35 32.78 38.02
C ILE A 141 24.89 32.97 37.62
N ASP A 142 24.00 32.27 38.33
CA ASP A 142 22.55 32.30 38.17
C ASP A 142 21.90 32.00 39.53
N VAL A 143 21.64 33.04 40.34
CA VAL A 143 21.30 32.86 41.76
C VAL A 143 20.03 33.61 42.17
N GLU A 144 19.15 33.82 41.18
CA GLU A 144 17.80 34.38 41.33
C GLU A 144 17.78 35.65 42.19
N GLY A 145 18.58 36.64 41.82
CA GLY A 145 18.65 37.97 42.46
C GLY A 145 19.72 38.10 43.55
N PHE A 146 20.60 37.12 43.73
CA PHE A 146 21.66 37.12 44.75
C PHE A 146 23.08 37.36 44.17
N GLU A 147 23.17 37.86 42.94
CA GLU A 147 24.41 37.97 42.15
C GLU A 147 25.39 38.95 42.80
N ARG A 148 24.88 40.05 43.36
CA ARG A 148 25.70 41.07 44.03
C ARG A 148 26.40 40.51 45.28
N GLN A 149 25.70 39.74 46.10
CA GLN A 149 26.27 39.07 47.29
C GLN A 149 27.28 38.00 46.85
N THR A 150 26.96 37.25 45.80
CA THR A 150 27.84 36.23 45.21
C THR A 150 29.16 36.85 44.72
N LEU A 151 29.11 37.93 43.94
CA LEU A 151 30.29 38.67 43.47
C LEU A 151 31.04 39.37 44.61
N ALA A 152 30.33 39.93 45.60
CA ALA A 152 30.96 40.56 46.77
C ALA A 152 31.73 39.55 47.64
N SER A 153 31.42 38.26 47.56
CA SER A 153 32.13 37.17 48.25
C SER A 153 33.43 36.70 47.55
N TRP A 154 33.72 37.21 46.35
CA TRP A 154 35.00 37.03 45.69
C TRP A 154 35.94 38.16 46.10
N GLN A 155 36.85 37.91 47.03
CA GLN A 155 37.74 38.94 47.57
C GLN A 155 39.21 38.55 47.38
N ASN A 156 39.59 37.38 47.90
CA ASN A 156 40.98 36.97 48.09
C ASN A 156 41.47 36.01 47.01
N SER A 157 40.59 35.24 46.35
CA SER A 157 41.02 34.23 45.39
C SER A 157 41.73 34.86 44.18
N PRO A 158 42.96 34.44 43.85
CA PRO A 158 43.72 35.00 42.75
C PRO A 158 43.23 34.52 41.37
N LYS A 159 42.48 33.40 41.32
CA LYS A 159 42.06 32.81 40.04
C LYS A 159 41.09 33.72 39.28
N ARG A 160 41.17 33.69 37.95
CA ARG A 160 40.32 34.48 37.04
C ARG A 160 39.74 33.54 35.98
N PRO A 161 38.46 33.13 36.11
CA PRO A 161 37.77 32.42 35.04
C PRO A 161 37.84 33.22 33.73
N TRP A 162 38.20 32.59 32.61
CA TRP A 162 38.47 33.33 31.37
C TRP A 162 37.24 34.09 30.89
N ILE A 163 36.07 33.45 30.95
CA ILE A 163 34.76 34.06 30.68
C ILE A 163 33.87 33.93 31.94
N VAL A 164 33.19 35.00 32.32
CA VAL A 164 32.21 35.01 33.42
C VAL A 164 30.85 35.41 32.85
N VAL A 165 29.86 34.52 32.96
CA VAL A 165 28.48 34.70 32.50
C VAL A 165 27.58 34.90 33.72
N ILE A 166 26.78 35.97 33.74
CA ILE A 166 26.00 36.37 34.91
C ILE A 166 24.59 36.74 34.43
N GLU A 167 23.53 36.22 35.05
CA GLU A 167 22.17 36.72 34.76
C GLU A 167 22.10 38.21 35.14
N ALA A 168 21.60 39.03 34.22
CA ALA A 168 21.63 40.48 34.30
C ALA A 168 20.23 41.10 34.39
N THR A 169 19.19 40.28 34.61
CA THR A 169 17.81 40.70 34.81
C THR A 169 17.26 40.29 36.17
N TYR A 170 16.22 40.97 36.64
CA TYR A 170 15.48 40.57 37.83
C TYR A 170 14.56 39.38 37.50
N PRO A 171 14.49 38.34 38.33
CA PRO A 171 13.81 37.06 38.05
C PRO A 171 12.46 37.14 37.32
N LYS A 172 12.35 36.37 36.23
CA LYS A 172 11.21 36.33 35.29
C LYS A 172 10.87 37.65 34.57
N THR A 173 11.69 38.70 34.65
CA THR A 173 11.39 40.00 34.02
C THR A 173 12.33 40.34 32.85
N ARG A 174 12.37 41.62 32.46
CA ARG A 174 13.39 42.23 31.58
C ARG A 174 14.03 43.47 32.23
N THR A 175 13.93 43.57 33.56
CA THR A 175 14.42 44.70 34.36
C THR A 175 15.89 44.46 34.66
N PRO A 176 16.83 45.31 34.22
CA PRO A 176 18.26 45.04 34.40
C PRO A 176 18.71 45.19 35.86
N THR A 177 19.49 44.23 36.36
CA THR A 177 20.08 44.21 37.72
C THR A 177 21.56 44.57 37.74
N PHE A 178 22.25 44.54 36.59
CA PHE A 178 23.70 44.73 36.52
C PHE A 178 24.22 46.04 37.14
N GLY A 179 23.39 47.09 37.22
CA GLY A 179 23.73 48.35 37.87
C GLY A 179 24.02 48.23 39.38
N GLU A 180 23.66 47.11 40.02
CA GLU A 180 23.92 46.86 41.44
C GLU A 180 25.26 46.14 41.69
N TRP A 181 25.85 45.50 40.68
CA TRP A 181 27.00 44.59 40.85
C TRP A 181 28.09 44.69 39.77
N GLN A 182 27.88 45.37 38.65
CA GLN A 182 28.83 45.41 37.53
C GLN A 182 30.20 45.99 37.92
N ASP A 183 30.24 46.99 38.81
CA ASP A 183 31.50 47.55 39.34
C ASP A 183 32.38 46.50 40.02
N LEU A 184 31.79 45.46 40.64
CA LEU A 184 32.52 44.39 41.32
C LEU A 184 33.30 43.52 40.33
N ILE A 185 32.66 43.12 39.21
CA ILE A 185 33.31 42.28 38.19
C ILE A 185 34.32 43.10 37.36
N LEU A 186 34.01 44.35 37.02
CA LEU A 186 34.97 45.25 36.35
C LEU A 186 36.23 45.47 37.21
N ALA A 187 36.07 45.68 38.52
CA ALA A 187 37.19 45.84 39.47
C ALA A 187 38.08 44.58 39.61
N LYS A 188 37.62 43.40 39.18
CA LYS A 188 38.43 42.15 39.16
C LYS A 188 39.32 42.01 37.93
N GLY A 189 39.20 42.91 36.94
CA GLY A 189 39.98 42.89 35.70
C GLY A 189 39.23 42.31 34.50
N TYR A 190 37.92 42.52 34.43
CA TYR A 190 37.07 42.06 33.33
C TYR A 190 36.55 43.20 32.46
N SER A 191 36.19 42.88 31.22
CA SER A 191 35.46 43.75 30.29
C SER A 191 34.18 43.08 29.81
N LEU A 192 33.07 43.84 29.68
CA LEU A 192 31.84 43.32 29.07
C LEU A 192 32.09 43.02 27.58
N ALA A 193 31.87 41.77 27.16
CA ALA A 193 32.13 41.29 25.80
C ALA A 193 30.84 41.08 25.00
N TYR A 194 29.76 40.63 25.65
CA TYR A 194 28.46 40.39 25.02
C TYR A 194 27.30 40.53 26.02
N ASP A 195 26.11 40.85 25.50
CA ASP A 195 24.82 40.94 26.19
C ASP A 195 23.79 40.24 25.29
N ASP A 196 23.12 39.22 25.82
CA ASP A 196 22.13 38.41 25.09
C ASP A 196 20.67 38.85 25.37
N GLY A 197 20.48 39.86 26.24
CA GLY A 197 19.19 40.34 26.72
C GLY A 197 18.63 39.62 27.96
N LEU A 198 19.39 38.69 28.55
CA LEU A 198 19.16 37.95 29.79
C LEU A 198 20.46 37.88 30.63
N ASN A 199 21.55 37.40 30.03
CA ASN A 199 22.90 37.31 30.60
C ASN A 199 23.84 38.39 30.05
N HIS A 200 24.78 38.82 30.90
CA HIS A 200 25.98 39.53 30.49
C HIS A 200 27.19 38.58 30.49
N PHE A 201 27.99 38.61 29.43
CA PHE A 201 29.23 37.85 29.26
C PHE A 201 30.43 38.79 29.44
N TYR A 202 31.21 38.56 30.49
CA TYR A 202 32.43 39.29 30.80
C TYR A 202 33.66 38.47 30.43
N LEU A 203 34.61 39.07 29.72
CA LEU A 203 35.88 38.46 29.34
C LEU A 203 37.00 38.98 30.26
N SER A 204 37.86 38.09 30.75
CA SER A 204 39.06 38.49 31.49
C SER A 204 39.97 39.32 30.60
N ASN A 205 40.50 40.42 31.11
CA ASN A 205 41.47 41.26 30.39
C ASN A 205 42.81 40.53 30.14
N GLU A 206 42.99 39.34 30.73
CA GLU A 206 44.12 38.42 30.49
C GLU A 206 43.94 37.58 29.22
N HIS A 207 42.72 37.48 28.67
CA HIS A 207 42.35 36.68 27.49
C HIS A 207 41.74 37.49 26.33
N PRO A 208 42.37 38.60 25.88
CA PRO A 208 41.80 39.47 24.84
C PRO A 208 41.57 38.77 23.49
N GLU A 209 42.27 37.68 23.21
CA GLU A 209 42.14 36.87 21.98
C GLU A 209 40.74 36.27 21.78
N LEU A 210 40.00 36.01 22.87
CA LEU A 210 38.64 35.45 22.79
C LEU A 210 37.58 36.50 22.44
N SER A 211 37.91 37.80 22.47
CA SER A 211 36.95 38.90 22.33
C SER A 211 36.12 38.81 21.04
N ASP A 212 36.76 38.49 19.91
CA ASP A 212 36.08 38.45 18.60
C ASP A 212 35.09 37.29 18.47
N HIS A 213 35.26 36.20 19.25
CA HIS A 213 34.33 35.08 19.27
C HIS A 213 33.01 35.44 19.97
N LEU A 214 33.05 36.33 20.96
CA LEU A 214 31.89 36.68 21.79
C LEU A 214 31.00 37.77 21.16
N ARG A 215 31.50 38.59 20.24
CA ARG A 215 30.79 39.78 19.69
C ARG A 215 29.45 39.53 18.99
N GLN A 216 29.08 38.28 18.72
CA GLN A 216 27.96 37.94 17.84
C GLN A 216 26.97 36.97 18.52
N PRO A 217 25.66 37.12 18.29
CA PRO A 217 24.67 36.15 18.76
C PRO A 217 24.92 34.74 18.17
N PRO A 218 24.34 33.68 18.77
CA PRO A 218 24.21 32.36 18.16
C PRO A 218 23.65 32.47 16.73
N ASN A 219 24.29 31.82 15.77
CA ASN A 219 23.96 31.98 14.35
C ASN A 219 24.30 30.72 13.52
N VAL A 220 24.07 30.79 12.21
CA VAL A 220 24.19 29.65 11.29
C VAL A 220 25.60 29.05 11.19
N PHE A 221 26.65 29.79 11.56
CA PHE A 221 28.03 29.31 11.52
C PHE A 221 28.45 28.49 12.76
N ASP A 222 27.60 28.43 13.79
CA ASP A 222 27.85 27.65 15.01
C ASP A 222 27.48 26.15 14.87
N GLU A 223 26.78 25.78 13.79
CA GLU A 223 26.36 24.41 13.44
C GLU A 223 25.56 23.65 14.54
N PHE A 224 25.02 24.36 15.53
CA PHE A 224 24.38 23.73 16.69
C PHE A 224 22.98 23.17 16.41
N GLN A 225 22.58 22.21 17.25
CA GLN A 225 21.23 21.64 17.31
C GLN A 225 20.61 21.98 18.66
N VAL A 226 19.29 22.15 18.73
CA VAL A 226 18.58 22.48 19.98
C VAL A 226 18.08 21.19 20.66
N ASN A 227 18.30 21.05 21.96
CA ASN A 227 17.72 19.96 22.76
C ASN A 227 16.17 20.07 22.78
N PRO A 228 15.40 19.06 22.32
CA PRO A 228 13.94 19.10 22.36
C PRO A 228 13.34 18.97 23.78
N SER A 229 14.17 18.75 24.80
CA SER A 229 13.75 18.66 26.21
C SER A 229 13.99 19.94 27.04
N GLY A 230 14.60 20.99 26.46
CA GLY A 230 14.75 22.30 27.12
C GLY A 230 13.42 23.03 27.33
N SER A 231 13.39 24.05 28.20
CA SER A 231 12.17 24.83 28.44
C SER A 231 11.88 25.89 27.36
N SER A 232 12.86 26.20 26.52
CA SER A 232 12.78 27.23 25.47
C SER A 232 11.62 27.00 24.48
N LEU A 233 11.11 28.10 23.90
CA LEU A 233 10.07 28.01 22.86
C LEU A 233 10.52 27.20 21.64
N PHE A 234 11.82 27.22 21.31
CA PHE A 234 12.39 26.43 20.21
C PHE A 234 12.32 24.93 20.50
N SER A 235 12.68 24.53 21.72
CA SER A 235 12.56 23.15 22.20
C SER A 235 11.10 22.67 22.18
N LYS A 236 10.18 23.52 22.66
CA LYS A 236 8.75 23.20 22.70
C LYS A 236 8.13 23.05 21.30
N ASP A 237 8.34 23.99 20.38
CA ASP A 237 7.75 23.92 19.04
C ASP A 237 8.22 22.67 18.26
N MET A 238 9.44 22.20 18.51
CA MET A 238 9.93 20.92 18.00
C MET A 238 9.26 19.72 18.68
N LYS A 239 9.15 19.73 20.01
CA LYS A 239 8.51 18.65 20.77
C LYS A 239 7.03 18.48 20.37
N ASP A 240 6.25 19.56 20.39
CA ASP A 240 4.84 19.57 20.00
C ASP A 240 4.66 19.08 18.54
N PHE A 241 5.64 19.34 17.66
CA PHE A 241 5.68 18.79 16.30
C PHE A 241 5.98 17.28 16.28
N PHE A 242 7.03 16.81 16.97
CA PHE A 242 7.38 15.39 16.96
C PHE A 242 6.32 14.52 17.63
N GLU A 243 5.72 14.95 18.74
CA GLU A 243 4.59 14.27 19.38
C GLU A 243 3.38 14.20 18.45
N SER A 244 3.08 15.29 17.73
CA SER A 244 2.05 15.29 16.68
C SER A 244 2.36 14.30 15.55
N GLU A 245 3.62 14.21 15.08
CA GLU A 245 3.98 13.30 13.99
C GLU A 245 3.99 11.83 14.44
N ILE A 246 4.43 11.55 15.67
CA ILE A 246 4.36 10.21 16.28
C ILE A 246 2.89 9.76 16.39
N PHE A 247 1.99 10.62 16.87
CA PHE A 247 0.56 10.35 16.92
C PHE A 247 0.00 9.99 15.53
N TRP A 248 0.29 10.80 14.51
CA TRP A 248 -0.17 10.55 13.13
C TRP A 248 0.39 9.27 12.51
N ARG A 249 1.64 8.92 12.83
CA ARG A 249 2.25 7.66 12.37
C ARG A 249 1.62 6.45 13.08
N GLY A 250 1.30 6.56 14.37
CA GLY A 250 0.58 5.52 15.12
C GLY A 250 -0.81 5.24 14.57
N ASP A 251 -1.62 6.28 14.35
CA ASP A 251 -2.97 6.15 13.78
C ASP A 251 -2.95 5.51 12.38
N ARG A 252 -2.00 5.92 11.52
CA ARG A 252 -1.84 5.33 10.18
C ARG A 252 -1.31 3.88 10.21
N ILE A 253 -0.57 3.46 11.25
CA ILE A 253 -0.20 2.05 11.46
C ILE A 253 -1.46 1.22 11.74
N VAL A 254 -2.33 1.67 12.65
CA VAL A 254 -3.60 0.98 12.96
C VAL A 254 -4.51 0.89 11.73
N GLU A 255 -4.58 1.93 10.90
CA GLU A 255 -5.30 1.86 9.62
C GLU A 255 -4.68 0.81 8.68
N LEU A 256 -3.35 0.80 8.52
CA LEU A 256 -2.63 -0.17 7.68
C LEU A 256 -2.77 -1.62 8.17
N GLU A 257 -2.81 -1.86 9.48
CA GLU A 257 -3.06 -3.19 10.05
C GLU A 257 -4.46 -3.71 9.70
N LYS A 258 -5.46 -2.81 9.70
CA LYS A 258 -6.83 -3.13 9.25
C LYS A 258 -6.88 -3.39 7.74
N GLU A 259 -6.22 -2.57 6.91
CA GLU A 259 -6.11 -2.82 5.46
C GLU A 259 -5.42 -4.16 5.16
N LEU A 260 -4.38 -4.53 5.93
CA LEU A 260 -3.68 -5.80 5.80
C LEU A 260 -4.54 -7.00 6.23
N ALA A 261 -5.37 -6.86 7.26
CA ALA A 261 -6.32 -7.89 7.68
C ALA A 261 -7.41 -8.14 6.63
N GLU A 262 -7.96 -7.07 6.03
CA GLU A 262 -8.93 -7.14 4.93
C GLU A 262 -8.30 -7.78 3.68
N ALA A 263 -7.07 -7.40 3.32
CA ALA A 263 -6.34 -8.01 2.21
C ALA A 263 -6.03 -9.51 2.41
N ARG A 264 -5.66 -9.92 3.63
CA ARG A 264 -5.46 -11.34 3.99
C ARG A 264 -6.75 -12.15 3.88
N CYS A 265 -7.88 -11.59 4.28
CA CYS A 265 -9.20 -12.21 4.11
C CYS A 265 -9.50 -12.46 2.63
N HIS A 266 -9.34 -11.43 1.79
CA HIS A 266 -9.53 -11.55 0.34
C HIS A 266 -8.57 -12.53 -0.35
N LEU A 267 -7.34 -12.67 0.14
CA LEU A 267 -6.39 -13.66 -0.39
C LEU A 267 -6.86 -15.09 -0.10
N ALA A 268 -7.23 -15.41 1.14
CA ALA A 268 -7.74 -16.74 1.51
C ALA A 268 -9.02 -17.10 0.73
N ASP A 269 -9.92 -16.12 0.56
CA ASP A 269 -11.14 -16.25 -0.26
C ASP A 269 -10.82 -16.57 -1.74
N SER A 270 -9.72 -16.01 -2.27
CA SER A 270 -9.25 -16.25 -3.63
C SER A 270 -8.53 -17.60 -3.79
N GLU A 271 -7.73 -18.00 -2.81
CA GLU A 271 -7.05 -19.30 -2.77
C GLU A 271 -8.07 -20.45 -2.71
N GLN A 272 -9.10 -20.33 -1.86
CA GLN A 272 -10.16 -21.34 -1.78
C GLN A 272 -10.93 -21.49 -3.10
N ARG A 273 -11.28 -20.38 -3.77
CA ARG A 273 -11.92 -20.43 -5.11
C ARG A 273 -11.02 -21.10 -6.16
N GLY A 274 -9.70 -20.88 -6.10
CA GLY A 274 -8.73 -21.56 -6.95
C GLY A 274 -8.69 -23.08 -6.71
N ASN A 275 -8.74 -23.50 -5.45
CA ASN A 275 -8.81 -24.91 -5.06
C ASN A 275 -10.12 -25.57 -5.51
N ASP A 276 -11.26 -24.91 -5.30
CA ASP A 276 -12.58 -25.38 -5.74
C ASP A 276 -12.64 -25.54 -7.27
N GLN A 277 -12.12 -24.55 -8.02
CA GLN A 277 -12.06 -24.59 -9.48
C GLN A 277 -11.11 -25.69 -9.99
N THR A 278 -10.01 -25.96 -9.28
CA THR A 278 -9.10 -27.07 -9.58
C THR A 278 -9.76 -28.43 -9.36
N ALA A 279 -10.51 -28.60 -8.27
CA ALA A 279 -11.27 -29.82 -7.99
C ALA A 279 -12.39 -30.07 -9.02
N ILE A 280 -13.08 -29.01 -9.48
CA ILE A 280 -14.05 -29.08 -10.58
C ILE A 280 -13.36 -29.51 -11.88
N HIS A 281 -12.17 -28.97 -12.18
CA HIS A 281 -11.43 -29.29 -13.40
C HIS A 281 -10.95 -30.75 -13.43
N GLU A 282 -10.38 -31.27 -12.35
CA GLU A 282 -9.94 -32.67 -12.31
C GLU A 282 -11.11 -33.65 -12.39
N LYS A 283 -12.24 -33.34 -11.76
CA LYS A 283 -13.47 -34.12 -11.92
C LYS A 283 -13.95 -34.11 -13.38
N LEU A 284 -13.99 -32.94 -14.03
CA LEU A 284 -14.38 -32.85 -15.43
C LEU A 284 -13.45 -33.66 -16.34
N ASN A 285 -12.14 -33.65 -16.05
CA ASN A 285 -11.16 -34.48 -16.75
C ASN A 285 -11.40 -35.98 -16.51
N GLN A 286 -11.85 -36.40 -15.32
CA GLN A 286 -12.28 -37.79 -15.07
C GLN A 286 -13.54 -38.13 -15.88
N ASP A 287 -14.59 -37.30 -15.80
CA ASP A 287 -15.84 -37.50 -16.54
C ASP A 287 -15.61 -37.59 -18.06
N ILE A 288 -14.66 -36.81 -18.61
CA ILE A 288 -14.23 -36.87 -20.02
C ILE A 288 -13.47 -38.18 -20.33
N ARG A 289 -12.53 -38.62 -19.47
CA ARG A 289 -11.80 -39.89 -19.65
C ARG A 289 -12.77 -41.07 -19.69
N GLU A 290 -13.67 -41.16 -18.71
CA GLU A 290 -14.70 -42.21 -18.66
C GLU A 290 -15.66 -42.14 -19.86
N ALA A 291 -15.99 -40.93 -20.37
CA ALA A 291 -16.80 -40.79 -21.58
C ALA A 291 -16.09 -41.29 -22.84
N SER A 292 -14.78 -41.05 -22.97
CA SER A 292 -13.97 -41.57 -24.08
C SER A 292 -13.92 -43.09 -24.07
N GLU A 293 -13.55 -43.71 -22.94
CA GLU A 293 -13.47 -45.17 -22.81
C GLU A 293 -14.80 -45.87 -23.17
N ARG A 294 -15.94 -45.27 -22.78
CA ARG A 294 -17.27 -45.76 -23.16
C ARG A 294 -17.54 -45.62 -24.67
N ALA A 295 -17.10 -44.52 -25.28
CA ALA A 295 -17.22 -44.30 -26.73
C ALA A 295 -16.35 -45.28 -27.53
N ASP A 296 -15.09 -45.48 -27.12
CA ASP A 296 -14.15 -46.41 -27.75
C ASP A 296 -14.65 -47.86 -27.66
N HIS A 297 -15.17 -48.27 -26.50
CA HIS A 297 -15.81 -49.58 -26.34
C HIS A 297 -17.08 -49.75 -27.20
N LEU A 298 -17.90 -48.70 -27.34
CA LEU A 298 -19.07 -48.73 -28.24
C LEU A 298 -18.66 -48.77 -29.72
N ALA A 299 -17.60 -48.07 -30.12
CA ALA A 299 -17.05 -48.11 -31.46
C ALA A 299 -16.51 -49.52 -31.79
N GLY A 300 -15.71 -50.11 -30.90
CA GLY A 300 -15.22 -51.49 -31.08
C GLY A 300 -16.34 -52.52 -31.19
N ARG A 301 -17.42 -52.37 -30.40
CA ARG A 301 -18.63 -53.20 -30.52
C ARG A 301 -19.34 -53.02 -31.86
N LEU A 302 -19.42 -51.78 -32.37
CA LEU A 302 -20.04 -51.50 -33.66
C LEU A 302 -19.23 -52.13 -34.81
N THR A 303 -17.90 -51.99 -34.79
CA THR A 303 -16.98 -52.62 -35.74
C THR A 303 -17.17 -54.14 -35.80
N HIS A 304 -17.22 -54.80 -34.64
CA HIS A 304 -17.42 -56.25 -34.55
C HIS A 304 -18.78 -56.71 -35.10
N GLU A 305 -19.85 -55.94 -34.90
CA GLU A 305 -21.16 -56.25 -35.50
C GLU A 305 -21.21 -55.95 -37.01
N THR A 306 -20.46 -54.96 -37.51
CA THR A 306 -20.30 -54.77 -38.97
C THR A 306 -19.51 -55.91 -39.61
N GLU A 307 -18.41 -56.37 -39.01
CA GLU A 307 -17.66 -57.54 -39.49
C GLU A 307 -18.53 -58.81 -39.49
N ARG A 308 -19.39 -58.98 -38.50
CA ARG A 308 -20.39 -60.07 -38.46
C ARG A 308 -21.42 -59.96 -39.58
N ALA A 309 -21.91 -58.76 -39.88
CA ALA A 309 -22.85 -58.52 -40.97
C ALA A 309 -22.21 -58.84 -42.32
N ASP A 310 -20.98 -58.37 -42.57
CA ASP A 310 -20.23 -58.64 -43.81
C ASP A 310 -19.95 -60.15 -43.98
N GLN A 311 -19.57 -60.85 -42.90
CA GLN A 311 -19.42 -62.31 -42.92
C GLN A 311 -20.73 -63.05 -43.22
N LEU A 312 -21.87 -62.55 -42.74
CA LEU A 312 -23.19 -63.12 -43.03
C LEU A 312 -23.59 -62.88 -44.50
N ILE A 313 -23.38 -61.67 -45.02
CA ILE A 313 -23.61 -61.31 -46.43
C ILE A 313 -22.75 -62.19 -47.34
N ALA A 314 -21.46 -62.35 -47.05
CA ALA A 314 -20.54 -63.20 -47.82
C ALA A 314 -20.95 -64.69 -47.81
N ARG A 315 -21.53 -65.20 -46.70
CA ARG A 315 -22.07 -66.57 -46.64
C ARG A 315 -23.33 -66.72 -47.50
N LEU A 316 -24.25 -65.76 -47.43
CA LEU A 316 -25.48 -65.77 -48.22
C LEU A 316 -25.19 -65.72 -49.73
N LEU A 317 -24.30 -64.81 -50.16
CA LEU A 317 -23.88 -64.71 -51.57
C LEU A 317 -23.24 -66.01 -52.09
N ASN A 318 -22.40 -66.68 -51.28
CA ASN A 318 -21.84 -67.98 -51.63
C ASN A 318 -22.90 -69.10 -51.70
N GLN A 319 -23.93 -69.04 -50.84
CA GLN A 319 -25.05 -69.99 -50.89
C GLN A 319 -25.93 -69.76 -52.13
N GLU A 320 -26.25 -68.52 -52.47
CA GLU A 320 -26.99 -68.18 -53.70
C GLU A 320 -26.22 -68.59 -54.96
N ALA A 321 -24.92 -68.32 -55.02
CA ALA A 321 -24.06 -68.78 -56.12
C ALA A 321 -24.05 -70.31 -56.23
N SER A 322 -24.02 -71.02 -55.10
CA SER A 322 -24.09 -72.49 -55.07
C SER A 322 -25.45 -73.02 -55.56
N HIS A 323 -26.56 -72.40 -55.15
CA HIS A 323 -27.89 -72.74 -55.65
C HIS A 323 -28.04 -72.43 -57.15
N ALA A 324 -27.50 -71.31 -57.63
CA ALA A 324 -27.52 -70.97 -59.05
C ALA A 324 -26.75 -71.99 -59.90
N GLN A 325 -25.59 -72.47 -59.44
CA GLN A 325 -24.84 -73.55 -60.11
C GLN A 325 -25.61 -74.87 -60.13
N LEU A 326 -26.32 -75.23 -59.05
CA LEU A 326 -27.16 -76.44 -59.01
C LEU A 326 -28.36 -76.33 -59.97
N LEU A 327 -29.03 -75.18 -59.99
CA LEU A 327 -30.15 -74.91 -60.90
C LEU A 327 -29.69 -74.96 -62.37
N HIS A 328 -28.52 -74.38 -62.67
CA HIS A 328 -27.95 -74.41 -64.02
C HIS A 328 -27.69 -75.86 -64.50
N ARG A 329 -27.12 -76.72 -63.65
CA ARG A 329 -26.89 -78.14 -63.97
C ARG A 329 -28.18 -78.92 -64.21
N GLU A 330 -29.25 -78.64 -63.45
CA GLU A 330 -30.54 -79.29 -63.70
C GLU A 330 -31.22 -78.75 -64.97
N VAL A 331 -31.02 -77.47 -65.34
CA VAL A 331 -31.42 -76.95 -66.67
C VAL A 331 -30.68 -77.68 -67.80
N GLU A 332 -29.35 -77.76 -67.74
CA GLU A 332 -28.53 -78.52 -68.71
C GLU A 332 -28.99 -79.98 -68.83
N ARG A 333 -29.35 -80.59 -67.70
CA ARG A 333 -29.89 -81.96 -67.64
C ARG A 333 -31.28 -82.08 -68.27
N THR A 334 -32.16 -81.11 -68.07
CA THR A 334 -33.48 -81.09 -68.74
C THR A 334 -33.35 -80.88 -70.25
N ASP A 335 -32.40 -80.06 -70.72
CA ASP A 335 -32.13 -79.88 -72.15
C ASP A 335 -31.59 -81.17 -72.78
N GLN A 336 -30.68 -81.88 -72.09
CA GLN A 336 -30.21 -83.21 -72.52
C GLN A 336 -31.35 -84.24 -72.59
N LEU A 337 -32.27 -84.24 -71.62
CA LEU A 337 -33.44 -85.12 -71.62
C LEU A 337 -34.44 -84.77 -72.73
N MET A 338 -34.68 -83.48 -73.00
CA MET A 338 -35.50 -83.05 -74.14
C MET A 338 -34.89 -83.44 -75.48
N ALA A 339 -33.57 -83.29 -75.65
CA ALA A 339 -32.86 -83.74 -76.84
C ALA A 339 -32.96 -85.27 -77.03
N GLN A 340 -32.88 -86.05 -75.94
CA GLN A 340 -33.11 -87.50 -75.99
C GLN A 340 -34.55 -87.84 -76.38
N LEU A 341 -35.55 -87.18 -75.79
CA LEU A 341 -36.96 -87.40 -76.13
C LEU A 341 -37.27 -87.04 -77.59
N LEU A 342 -36.76 -85.91 -78.10
CA LEU A 342 -36.86 -85.55 -79.52
C LEU A 342 -36.18 -86.57 -80.44
N SER A 343 -35.05 -87.17 -80.02
CA SER A 343 -34.40 -88.24 -80.78
C SER A 343 -35.19 -89.56 -80.78
N GLN A 344 -35.98 -89.82 -79.72
CA GLN A 344 -36.91 -90.96 -79.67
C GLN A 344 -38.18 -90.69 -80.48
N GLU A 345 -38.78 -89.50 -80.37
CA GLU A 345 -39.98 -89.12 -81.12
C GLU A 345 -39.72 -89.15 -82.63
N THR A 346 -38.59 -88.60 -83.08
CA THR A 346 -38.18 -88.67 -84.49
C THR A 346 -37.97 -90.12 -84.94
N ALA A 347 -37.30 -90.97 -84.15
CA ALA A 347 -37.16 -92.40 -84.46
C ALA A 347 -38.49 -93.17 -84.49
N TYR A 348 -39.43 -92.86 -83.59
CA TYR A 348 -40.78 -93.44 -83.59
C TYR A 348 -41.61 -92.98 -84.79
N SER A 349 -41.51 -91.71 -85.18
CA SER A 349 -42.17 -91.15 -86.36
C SER A 349 -41.65 -91.81 -87.65
N ASP A 350 -40.33 -92.04 -87.72
CA ASP A 350 -39.69 -92.76 -88.82
C ASP A 350 -40.16 -94.23 -88.91
N LEU A 351 -40.30 -94.91 -87.76
CA LEU A 351 -40.84 -96.27 -87.67
C LEU A 351 -42.32 -96.33 -88.10
N LEU A 352 -43.13 -95.40 -87.60
CA LEU A 352 -44.55 -95.30 -87.93
C LEU A 352 -44.78 -94.96 -89.41
N SER A 353 -43.91 -94.13 -89.99
CA SER A 353 -43.90 -93.82 -91.43
C SER A 353 -43.56 -95.03 -92.28
N ARG A 354 -42.62 -95.89 -91.83
CA ARG A 354 -42.28 -97.15 -92.52
C ARG A 354 -43.42 -98.16 -92.47
N GLU A 355 -44.08 -98.33 -91.32
CA GLU A 355 -45.21 -99.25 -91.19
C GLU A 355 -46.49 -98.73 -91.85
N THR A 356 -46.77 -97.42 -91.85
CA THR A 356 -47.87 -96.87 -92.67
C THR A 356 -47.59 -97.00 -94.17
N ALA A 357 -46.35 -96.82 -94.62
CA ALA A 357 -45.93 -97.12 -96.00
C ALA A 357 -45.90 -98.63 -96.35
N ARG A 358 -46.00 -99.52 -95.36
CA ARG A 358 -46.18 -100.97 -95.52
C ARG A 358 -47.67 -101.31 -95.58
N ALA A 359 -48.45 -100.80 -94.63
CA ALA A 359 -49.89 -100.92 -94.55
C ALA A 359 -50.58 -100.37 -95.81
N ASN A 360 -50.16 -99.21 -96.33
CA ASN A 360 -50.73 -98.63 -97.55
C ASN A 360 -50.42 -99.45 -98.81
N ARG A 361 -49.30 -100.18 -98.88
CA ARG A 361 -49.02 -101.14 -99.96
C ARG A 361 -49.94 -102.35 -99.88
N LEU A 362 -50.04 -102.96 -98.69
CA LEU A 362 -50.98 -104.06 -98.43
C LEU A 362 -52.44 -103.65 -98.67
N ALA A 363 -52.80 -102.41 -98.34
CA ALA A 363 -54.13 -101.85 -98.60
C ALA A 363 -54.41 -101.62 -100.09
N GLY A 364 -53.40 -101.25 -100.89
CA GLY A 364 -53.54 -101.19 -102.36
C GLY A 364 -53.72 -102.57 -103.00
N GLU A 365 -52.95 -103.57 -102.54
CA GLU A 365 -53.08 -104.98 -102.93
C GLU A 365 -54.42 -105.60 -102.48
N LEU A 366 -54.96 -105.14 -101.35
CA LEU A 366 -56.30 -105.52 -100.88
C LEU A 366 -57.41 -104.80 -101.64
N SER A 367 -57.32 -103.49 -101.89
CA SER A 367 -58.35 -102.73 -102.64
C SER A 367 -58.54 -103.33 -104.03
N THR A 368 -57.45 -103.56 -104.76
CA THR A 368 -57.51 -104.18 -106.10
C THR A 368 -58.08 -105.60 -106.12
N ARG A 369 -58.12 -106.30 -104.97
CA ARG A 369 -58.83 -107.58 -104.81
C ARG A 369 -60.26 -107.43 -104.29
N ILE A 370 -60.55 -106.41 -103.49
CA ILE A 370 -61.88 -106.12 -102.93
C ILE A 370 -62.81 -105.52 -104.00
N ASP A 371 -62.29 -104.66 -104.88
CA ASP A 371 -63.02 -104.09 -106.02
C ASP A 371 -63.43 -105.18 -107.05
N GLN A 372 -62.72 -106.31 -107.06
CA GLN A 372 -63.09 -107.51 -107.84
C GLN A 372 -64.06 -108.45 -107.12
N ALA A 373 -64.29 -108.27 -105.82
CA ALA A 373 -65.06 -109.20 -104.98
C ALA A 373 -66.41 -108.63 -104.51
N HIS A 374 -66.53 -107.33 -104.28
CA HIS A 374 -67.71 -106.71 -103.65
C HIS A 374 -68.59 -105.88 -104.59
N SER A 375 -68.94 -106.47 -105.74
CA SER A 375 -70.19 -106.18 -106.44
C SER A 375 -71.43 -106.74 -105.68
N ALA A 376 -71.35 -106.82 -104.34
CA ALA A 376 -72.34 -107.40 -103.45
C ALA A 376 -72.36 -106.70 -102.07
N THR A 377 -73.47 -106.02 -101.78
CA THR A 377 -74.05 -105.75 -100.44
C THR A 377 -73.27 -105.00 -99.33
N ALA A 378 -73.37 -103.66 -99.35
CA ALA A 378 -74.19 -102.85 -98.42
C ALA A 378 -73.83 -102.59 -96.89
N ILE A 379 -73.75 -101.28 -96.55
CA ILE A 379 -74.52 -100.55 -95.46
C ILE A 379 -73.91 -100.24 -94.03
N LEU A 380 -73.70 -98.91 -93.76
CA LEU A 380 -73.90 -98.04 -92.54
C LEU A 380 -73.03 -97.96 -91.22
N ALA A 381 -72.64 -96.70 -90.86
CA ALA A 381 -72.91 -95.91 -89.60
C ALA A 381 -71.98 -95.73 -88.32
N THR A 382 -71.13 -94.66 -88.29
CA THR A 382 -71.11 -93.38 -87.44
C THR A 382 -71.21 -93.17 -85.86
N THR A 383 -70.28 -92.32 -85.28
CA THR A 383 -70.40 -91.12 -84.30
C THR A 383 -70.75 -91.24 -82.75
N LEU A 384 -70.56 -90.30 -81.74
CA LEU A 384 -69.80 -89.02 -81.42
C LEU A 384 -69.85 -88.58 -79.87
N GLY A 385 -69.35 -87.38 -79.41
CA GLY A 385 -69.33 -86.87 -77.97
C GLY A 385 -69.20 -85.30 -77.68
N ASN A 386 -69.08 -84.79 -76.40
CA ASN A 386 -69.06 -83.31 -76.03
C ASN A 386 -68.50 -82.80 -74.62
N ILE A 387 -68.53 -81.47 -74.26
CA ILE A 387 -67.70 -80.70 -73.23
C ILE A 387 -68.43 -79.52 -72.41
N VAL A 388 -67.88 -78.93 -71.30
CA VAL A 388 -68.45 -77.81 -70.44
C VAL A 388 -67.45 -76.89 -69.58
N ALA A 389 -67.83 -75.71 -68.99
CA ALA A 389 -67.01 -74.70 -68.19
C ALA A 389 -67.88 -73.64 -67.34
N SER A 390 -67.55 -72.58 -66.52
CA SER A 390 -66.38 -71.88 -65.81
C SER A 390 -66.79 -70.71 -64.77
N THR A 391 -65.86 -69.79 -64.30
CA THR A 391 -66.00 -68.45 -63.53
C THR A 391 -65.98 -68.42 -61.95
N ALA A 392 -65.77 -67.37 -61.06
CA ALA A 392 -65.29 -65.92 -60.93
C ALA A 392 -65.07 -65.52 -59.38
N ARG A 393 -65.03 -64.33 -58.69
CA ARG A 393 -65.22 -62.81 -58.80
C ARG A 393 -64.91 -62.01 -57.44
N ASN A 394 -64.43 -60.72 -57.32
CA ASN A 394 -64.35 -59.89 -56.01
C ASN A 394 -64.04 -58.30 -56.04
N ARG A 395 -63.95 -57.52 -54.90
CA ARG A 395 -63.79 -55.98 -54.79
C ARG A 395 -63.51 -55.30 -53.36
N TRP A 396 -62.97 -54.03 -53.20
CA TRP A 396 -63.31 -52.88 -52.20
C TRP A 396 -62.25 -51.70 -51.92
N ARG A 397 -62.46 -50.66 -51.01
CA ARG A 397 -61.62 -49.37 -50.80
C ARG A 397 -61.85 -48.44 -49.48
N PRO A 398 -60.98 -47.43 -49.08
CA PRO A 398 -61.03 -46.57 -47.81
C PRO A 398 -60.65 -45.00 -47.84
N TRP A 399 -60.41 -44.30 -46.65
CA TRP A 399 -59.72 -42.95 -46.30
C TRP A 399 -60.58 -41.60 -46.14
N PRO A 400 -60.15 -40.33 -45.72
CA PRO A 400 -59.22 -39.65 -44.70
C PRO A 400 -59.74 -38.31 -43.93
N LEU A 401 -58.94 -37.44 -43.19
CA LEU A 401 -59.02 -35.88 -43.00
C LEU A 401 -58.42 -35.08 -41.73
N ARG A 402 -58.74 -33.74 -41.48
CA ARG A 402 -57.95 -32.58 -40.86
C ARG A 402 -58.69 -31.55 -39.87
N ALA A 403 -58.33 -30.21 -39.74
CA ALA A 403 -57.62 -29.44 -38.64
C ALA A 403 -57.87 -27.86 -38.59
N PHE A 404 -57.43 -27.03 -37.58
CA PHE A 404 -57.64 -25.50 -37.44
C PHE A 404 -56.70 -24.64 -36.45
N THR A 405 -56.88 -23.28 -36.24
CA THR A 405 -55.90 -22.25 -35.66
C THR A 405 -56.43 -20.87 -35.02
N HIS A 406 -55.53 -20.00 -34.42
CA HIS A 406 -55.59 -18.50 -34.02
C HIS A 406 -56.04 -18.06 -32.55
N GLY A 407 -55.85 -16.85 -31.90
CA GLY A 407 -55.19 -15.47 -32.00
C GLY A 407 -55.61 -14.50 -30.79
N VAL A 408 -55.28 -13.19 -30.48
CA VAL A 408 -54.28 -12.06 -30.77
C VAL A 408 -54.53 -10.69 -29.94
N ARG A 409 -53.50 -9.80 -29.66
CA ARG A 409 -53.43 -8.28 -29.30
C ARG A 409 -53.41 -7.59 -27.85
N LEU A 410 -52.28 -6.88 -27.50
CA LEU A 410 -51.97 -5.46 -26.99
C LEU A 410 -52.76 -4.67 -25.86
N PRO A 411 -52.33 -3.48 -25.25
CA PRO A 411 -51.07 -2.65 -25.23
C PRO A 411 -50.39 -2.09 -23.87
N PRO A 412 -50.52 -0.84 -23.26
CA PRO A 412 -49.36 -0.01 -22.70
C PRO A 412 -49.48 0.94 -21.41
N VAL A 413 -48.40 1.72 -21.03
CA VAL A 413 -48.29 3.10 -20.34
C VAL A 413 -47.66 3.36 -18.90
N GLN A 414 -46.52 4.11 -18.87
CA GLN A 414 -45.87 5.20 -18.02
C GLN A 414 -45.80 5.38 -16.45
N LEU A 415 -44.54 5.69 -15.99
CA LEU A 415 -43.91 6.70 -15.05
C LEU A 415 -44.69 7.51 -13.96
N PRO A 416 -44.03 7.94 -12.83
CA PRO A 416 -43.58 9.36 -12.67
C PRO A 416 -42.37 9.73 -11.71
N ILE A 417 -41.54 10.71 -12.15
CA ILE A 417 -41.13 12.04 -11.53
C ILE A 417 -40.54 12.18 -10.09
N THR A 418 -39.37 12.89 -9.94
CA THR A 418 -39.18 14.15 -9.11
C THR A 418 -37.78 14.86 -9.18
N ASN A 419 -37.80 16.18 -9.47
CA ASN A 419 -37.17 17.38 -8.82
C ASN A 419 -35.92 17.33 -7.88
N SER A 420 -35.13 18.42 -7.65
CA SER A 420 -34.92 19.72 -8.36
C SER A 420 -33.89 20.66 -7.67
N ALA A 421 -33.20 21.52 -8.46
CA ALA A 421 -32.78 22.91 -8.18
C ALA A 421 -31.57 23.26 -7.26
N PHE A 422 -31.16 24.54 -7.38
CA PHE A 422 -29.97 25.26 -6.86
C PHE A 422 -28.61 24.97 -7.53
N GLY A 423 -27.74 25.93 -7.86
CA GLY A 423 -27.95 27.40 -8.01
C GLY A 423 -26.85 28.29 -7.41
N GLY A 424 -26.03 28.92 -8.25
CA GLY A 424 -25.21 30.08 -7.86
C GLY A 424 -23.80 30.11 -8.46
N ILE A 425 -23.39 31.26 -9.03
CA ILE A 425 -22.00 31.52 -9.45
C ILE A 425 -21.30 32.26 -8.30
N GLY A 426 -20.13 31.79 -7.88
CA GLY A 426 -19.28 32.46 -6.90
C GLY A 426 -17.80 32.27 -7.23
N THR A 427 -16.98 33.31 -7.02
CA THR A 427 -15.52 33.22 -7.17
C THR A 427 -14.92 32.31 -6.09
N PRO A 428 -13.91 31.47 -6.41
CA PRO A 428 -13.30 30.59 -5.42
C PRO A 428 -12.67 31.39 -4.26
N LEU A 429 -12.97 30.96 -3.03
CA LEU A 429 -12.41 31.54 -1.81
C LEU A 429 -10.91 31.24 -1.72
N SER A 430 -10.09 32.23 -1.39
CA SER A 430 -8.68 31.99 -1.04
C SER A 430 -8.55 31.28 0.32
N LEU A 431 -7.41 30.64 0.54
CA LEU A 431 -7.06 30.00 1.80
C LEU A 431 -7.19 30.97 2.99
N SER A 432 -6.77 32.23 2.79
CA SER A 432 -6.89 33.29 3.79
C SER A 432 -8.35 33.63 4.14
N GLN A 433 -9.25 33.64 3.16
CA GLN A 433 -10.69 33.86 3.39
C GLN A 433 -11.28 32.67 4.16
N VAL A 434 -11.01 31.44 3.73
CA VAL A 434 -11.47 30.22 4.42
C VAL A 434 -10.97 30.19 5.88
N MET A 435 -9.69 30.49 6.11
CA MET A 435 -9.11 30.55 7.45
C MET A 435 -9.71 31.65 8.35
N SER A 436 -10.39 32.65 7.79
CA SER A 436 -11.02 33.76 8.55
C SER A 436 -12.45 33.48 9.01
N LEU A 437 -13.14 32.48 8.42
CA LEU A 437 -14.57 32.21 8.67
C LEU A 437 -14.90 31.86 10.15
N PRO A 438 -16.15 32.03 10.61
CA PRO A 438 -16.65 31.39 11.84
C PRO A 438 -16.40 29.87 11.85
N GLN A 439 -16.16 29.25 13.01
CA GLN A 439 -15.66 27.87 13.10
C GLN A 439 -16.48 26.85 12.28
N GLU A 440 -17.80 26.93 12.34
CA GLU A 440 -18.71 25.99 11.66
C GLU A 440 -18.70 26.21 10.14
N GLN A 441 -18.66 27.47 9.69
CA GLN A 441 -18.51 27.84 8.27
C GLN A 441 -17.12 27.49 7.71
N PHE A 442 -16.07 27.60 8.54
CA PHE A 442 -14.71 27.15 8.21
C PHE A 442 -14.70 25.64 7.94
N LEU A 443 -15.30 24.82 8.82
CA LEU A 443 -15.34 23.37 8.65
C LEU A 443 -16.14 22.94 7.41
N GLN A 444 -17.33 23.51 7.20
CA GLN A 444 -18.13 23.20 6.02
C GLN A 444 -17.40 23.62 4.72
N SER A 445 -16.75 24.80 4.71
CA SER A 445 -15.95 25.25 3.56
C SER A 445 -14.72 24.37 3.31
N ALA A 446 -14.04 23.91 4.37
CA ALA A 446 -12.90 23.01 4.25
C ALA A 446 -13.30 21.65 3.65
N TYR A 447 -14.42 21.07 4.10
CA TYR A 447 -14.98 19.85 3.51
C TYR A 447 -15.41 20.04 2.05
N LEU A 448 -16.14 21.11 1.74
CA LEU A 448 -16.59 21.39 0.37
C LEU A 448 -15.42 21.63 -0.61
N LEU A 449 -14.38 22.35 -0.20
CA LEU A 449 -13.23 22.65 -1.06
C LEU A 449 -12.27 21.47 -1.21
N ILE A 450 -11.97 20.74 -0.13
CA ILE A 450 -10.96 19.67 -0.14
C ILE A 450 -11.57 18.30 -0.54
N LEU A 451 -12.77 17.98 -0.05
CA LEU A 451 -13.45 16.70 -0.25
C LEU A 451 -14.60 16.78 -1.26
N GLY A 452 -15.17 17.96 -1.50
CA GLY A 452 -16.23 18.15 -2.50
C GLY A 452 -17.63 17.72 -2.06
N ARG A 453 -17.86 17.67 -0.76
CA ARG A 453 -19.13 17.31 -0.12
C ARG A 453 -19.32 18.12 1.15
N ASP A 454 -20.54 18.16 1.67
CA ASP A 454 -20.80 18.69 3.00
C ASP A 454 -20.13 17.86 4.11
N ILE A 455 -19.93 18.52 5.25
CA ILE A 455 -19.42 17.90 6.47
C ILE A 455 -20.48 16.96 7.07
N ASP A 456 -20.06 15.73 7.35
CA ASP A 456 -20.89 14.72 7.99
C ASP A 456 -20.86 14.83 9.52
N GLN A 457 -21.75 14.12 10.21
CA GLN A 457 -21.86 14.18 11.67
C GLN A 457 -20.59 13.71 12.40
N GLN A 458 -19.82 12.77 11.83
CA GLN A 458 -18.57 12.30 12.44
C GLN A 458 -17.46 13.36 12.28
N GLY A 459 -17.35 13.97 11.10
CA GLY A 459 -16.47 15.12 10.86
C GLY A 459 -16.78 16.32 11.75
N GLN A 460 -18.08 16.61 11.93
CA GLN A 460 -18.57 17.68 12.81
C GLN A 460 -18.13 17.44 14.26
N ILE A 461 -18.18 16.20 14.75
CA ILE A 461 -17.73 15.83 16.10
C ILE A 461 -16.19 15.87 16.18
N HIS A 462 -15.49 15.13 15.32
CA HIS A 462 -14.02 14.98 15.34
C HIS A 462 -13.30 16.32 15.27
N TYR A 463 -13.59 17.12 14.25
CA TYR A 463 -12.93 18.41 14.08
C TYR A 463 -13.57 19.53 14.91
N GLY A 464 -14.89 19.50 15.12
CA GLY A 464 -15.60 20.53 15.89
C GLY A 464 -15.18 20.57 17.36
N GLU A 465 -15.05 19.40 18.01
CA GLU A 465 -14.59 19.31 19.39
C GLU A 465 -13.08 19.51 19.51
N ARG A 466 -12.25 18.99 18.60
CA ARG A 466 -10.79 19.23 18.62
C ARG A 466 -10.45 20.72 18.47
N LEU A 467 -11.15 21.45 17.60
CA LEU A 467 -11.02 22.92 17.47
C LEU A 467 -11.50 23.68 18.71
N ARG A 468 -12.45 23.15 19.50
CA ARG A 468 -13.00 23.81 20.69
C ARG A 468 -12.24 23.50 21.99
N ARG A 469 -11.73 22.27 22.14
CA ARG A 469 -11.17 21.77 23.41
C ARG A 469 -9.68 21.45 23.37
N SER A 470 -9.15 20.97 22.23
CA SER A 470 -7.75 20.51 22.15
C SER A 470 -6.83 21.47 21.39
N GLY A 471 -7.29 22.68 21.09
CA GLY A 471 -6.45 23.78 20.57
C GLY A 471 -5.84 23.57 19.18
N ILE A 472 -6.24 22.55 18.41
CA ILE A 472 -5.66 22.33 17.08
C ILE A 472 -5.92 23.55 16.19
N SER A 473 -4.91 23.98 15.42
CA SER A 473 -5.10 25.12 14.54
C SER A 473 -5.98 24.77 13.34
N ARG A 474 -6.72 25.76 12.81
CA ARG A 474 -7.44 25.65 11.53
C ARG A 474 -6.52 25.18 10.39
N ARG A 475 -5.25 25.59 10.43
CA ARG A 475 -4.20 25.13 9.52
C ARG A 475 -3.94 23.62 9.64
N HIS A 476 -3.95 23.06 10.85
CA HIS A 476 -3.82 21.61 11.07
C HIS A 476 -4.97 20.85 10.40
N VAL A 477 -6.22 21.28 10.63
CA VAL A 477 -7.42 20.68 10.02
C VAL A 477 -7.37 20.67 8.50
N LEU A 478 -6.92 21.78 7.88
CA LEU A 478 -6.76 21.84 6.42
C LEU A 478 -5.68 20.87 5.91
N VAL A 479 -4.59 20.66 6.64
CA VAL A 479 -3.54 19.66 6.30
C VAL A 479 -4.05 18.23 6.47
N GLU A 480 -4.77 17.96 7.56
CA GLU A 480 -5.35 16.65 7.89
C GLU A 480 -6.35 16.21 6.81
N LEU A 481 -7.32 17.07 6.49
CA LEU A 481 -8.26 16.87 5.37
C LEU A 481 -7.52 16.73 4.03
N ALA A 482 -6.55 17.60 3.74
CA ALA A 482 -5.81 17.61 2.46
C ALA A 482 -4.97 16.35 2.20
N ARG A 483 -4.60 15.62 3.26
CA ARG A 483 -3.83 14.37 3.23
C ARG A 483 -4.68 13.11 3.43
N SER A 484 -5.96 13.26 3.77
CA SER A 484 -6.89 12.14 3.94
C SER A 484 -6.96 11.26 2.68
N ARG A 485 -7.22 9.96 2.87
CA ARG A 485 -7.42 9.01 1.77
C ARG A 485 -8.51 9.47 0.79
N GLU A 486 -9.57 10.10 1.31
CA GLU A 486 -10.65 10.68 0.51
C GLU A 486 -10.13 11.82 -0.38
N ALA A 487 -9.40 12.79 0.17
CA ALA A 487 -8.79 13.87 -0.61
C ALA A 487 -7.75 13.38 -1.63
N LEU A 488 -6.98 12.33 -1.30
CA LEU A 488 -5.99 11.74 -2.21
C LEU A 488 -6.65 10.99 -3.37
N ARG A 489 -7.66 10.14 -3.12
CA ARG A 489 -8.46 9.50 -4.16
C ARG A 489 -9.15 10.54 -5.04
N ARG A 490 -9.71 11.59 -4.42
CA ARG A 490 -10.25 12.74 -5.14
C ARG A 490 -9.19 13.35 -6.06
N ARG A 491 -8.08 13.89 -5.54
CA ARG A 491 -7.04 14.57 -6.34
C ARG A 491 -6.58 13.78 -7.57
N SER A 492 -6.43 12.45 -7.44
CA SER A 492 -5.98 11.56 -8.51
C SER A 492 -7.06 11.16 -9.51
N GLY A 493 -8.34 11.28 -9.17
CA GLY A 493 -9.47 10.78 -9.97
C GLY A 493 -9.91 9.36 -9.62
N ALA A 494 -9.25 8.72 -8.64
CA ALA A 494 -9.59 7.38 -8.17
C ALA A 494 -10.87 7.33 -7.32
N ASP A 495 -11.60 8.45 -7.21
CA ASP A 495 -13.00 8.52 -6.81
C ASP A 495 -13.97 8.17 -7.94
N LEU A 496 -13.50 8.11 -9.20
CA LEU A 496 -14.32 7.96 -10.41
C LEU A 496 -14.02 6.70 -11.25
N ASP A 497 -13.11 5.82 -10.81
CA ASP A 497 -12.63 4.66 -11.59
C ASP A 497 -13.75 3.70 -12.06
N GLY A 498 -14.85 3.59 -11.30
CA GLY A 498 -16.00 2.75 -11.64
C GLY A 498 -17.04 3.38 -12.57
N GLN A 499 -16.85 4.62 -13.02
CA GLN A 499 -17.81 5.32 -13.89
C GLN A 499 -17.53 5.08 -15.39
N SER A 500 -18.51 5.31 -16.27
CA SER A 500 -18.26 5.34 -17.73
C SER A 500 -17.40 6.55 -18.11
N ASP A 501 -16.82 6.55 -19.31
CA ASP A 501 -15.97 7.67 -19.77
C ASP A 501 -16.77 8.98 -19.91
N GLU A 502 -18.05 8.89 -20.27
CA GLU A 502 -19.00 10.00 -20.33
C GLU A 502 -19.24 10.59 -18.93
N ALA A 503 -19.63 9.75 -17.97
CA ALA A 503 -19.88 10.17 -16.59
C ALA A 503 -18.62 10.71 -15.90
N PHE A 504 -17.46 10.09 -16.16
CA PHE A 504 -16.16 10.57 -15.71
C PHE A 504 -15.85 11.99 -16.23
N ILE A 505 -16.08 12.25 -17.52
CA ILE A 505 -15.87 13.58 -18.10
C ILE A 505 -16.84 14.61 -17.50
N ASP A 506 -18.11 14.26 -17.35
CA ASP A 506 -19.12 15.14 -16.77
C ASP A 506 -18.86 15.43 -15.28
N ALA A 507 -18.21 14.52 -14.56
CA ALA A 507 -17.79 14.71 -13.17
C ALA A 507 -16.52 15.57 -13.02
N ILE A 508 -15.51 15.43 -13.89
CA ILE A 508 -14.26 16.20 -13.78
C ILE A 508 -14.39 17.64 -14.30
N TYR A 509 -15.31 17.94 -15.22
CA TYR A 509 -15.46 19.29 -15.78
C TYR A 509 -15.85 20.34 -14.73
N PRO A 510 -16.94 20.17 -13.94
CA PRO A 510 -17.28 21.11 -12.87
C PRO A 510 -16.19 21.19 -11.80
N ARG A 511 -15.53 20.05 -11.56
CA ARG A 511 -14.53 19.86 -10.52
C ARG A 511 -13.16 20.48 -10.84
N LEU A 512 -12.79 20.61 -12.11
CA LEU A 512 -11.50 21.18 -12.55
C LEU A 512 -11.64 22.56 -13.20
N LEU A 513 -12.78 22.87 -13.82
CA LEU A 513 -13.01 24.11 -14.58
C LEU A 513 -14.15 25.00 -14.01
N GLY A 514 -14.93 24.52 -13.04
CA GLY A 514 -16.04 25.28 -12.44
C GLY A 514 -17.33 25.33 -13.28
N ARG A 515 -17.42 24.52 -14.34
CA ARG A 515 -18.57 24.47 -15.26
C ARG A 515 -18.83 23.06 -15.80
N ALA A 516 -20.04 22.81 -16.31
CA ALA A 516 -20.34 21.59 -17.05
C ALA A 516 -19.52 21.47 -18.35
N ALA A 517 -19.40 20.25 -18.86
CA ALA A 517 -18.84 19.99 -20.18
C ALA A 517 -19.75 20.59 -21.27
N ASP A 518 -19.13 21.28 -22.21
CA ASP A 518 -19.76 21.65 -23.49
C ASP A 518 -19.65 20.47 -24.47
N VAL A 519 -20.52 20.43 -25.49
CA VAL A 519 -20.66 19.28 -26.40
C VAL A 519 -19.36 18.99 -27.16
N GLU A 520 -18.60 20.02 -27.54
CA GLU A 520 -17.34 19.86 -28.27
C GLU A 520 -16.22 19.33 -27.36
N GLY A 521 -16.11 19.86 -26.14
CA GLY A 521 -15.16 19.41 -25.12
C GLY A 521 -15.44 17.99 -24.63
N GLN A 522 -16.72 17.65 -24.40
CA GLN A 522 -17.13 16.28 -24.04
C GLN A 522 -16.71 15.30 -25.14
N GLN A 523 -17.03 15.59 -26.40
CA GLN A 523 -16.64 14.76 -27.55
C GLN A 523 -15.12 14.70 -27.74
N HIS A 524 -14.39 15.80 -27.52
CA HIS A 524 -12.92 15.86 -27.61
C HIS A 524 -12.27 14.88 -26.62
N PHE A 525 -12.62 14.94 -25.34
CA PHE A 525 -12.01 14.07 -24.34
C PHE A 525 -12.51 12.62 -24.42
N LEU A 526 -13.78 12.38 -24.77
CA LEU A 526 -14.29 11.02 -25.07
C LEU A 526 -13.50 10.36 -26.20
N LYS A 527 -13.21 11.11 -27.27
CA LYS A 527 -12.38 10.61 -28.38
C LYS A 527 -10.97 10.23 -27.91
N ARG A 528 -10.37 11.01 -26.99
CA ARG A 528 -9.03 10.73 -26.45
C ARG A 528 -9.01 9.52 -25.51
N LEU A 529 -9.99 9.36 -24.62
CA LEU A 529 -10.12 8.16 -23.76
C LEU A 529 -10.27 6.90 -24.62
N ARG A 530 -11.14 6.93 -25.64
CA ARG A 530 -11.33 5.84 -26.62
C ARG A 530 -10.11 5.61 -27.54
N GLN A 531 -9.11 6.49 -27.52
CA GLN A 531 -7.80 6.34 -28.18
C GLN A 531 -6.71 5.83 -27.22
N GLY A 532 -7.06 5.40 -26.01
CA GLY A 532 -6.12 4.84 -25.02
C GLY A 532 -5.39 5.89 -24.17
N ILE A 533 -5.76 7.17 -24.25
CA ILE A 533 -5.23 8.19 -23.32
C ILE A 533 -5.83 7.96 -21.94
N SER A 534 -5.00 7.85 -20.90
CA SER A 534 -5.48 7.57 -19.55
C SER A 534 -6.30 8.71 -18.94
N ARG A 535 -7.27 8.37 -18.09
CA ARG A 535 -8.09 9.31 -17.31
C ARG A 535 -7.24 10.34 -16.53
N ALA A 536 -6.13 9.90 -15.94
CA ALA A 536 -5.15 10.78 -15.28
C ALA A 536 -4.50 11.79 -16.23
N THR A 537 -4.21 11.42 -17.48
CA THR A 537 -3.69 12.34 -18.51
C THR A 537 -4.75 13.38 -18.89
N VAL A 538 -6.01 12.98 -19.05
CA VAL A 538 -7.13 13.91 -19.32
C VAL A 538 -7.29 14.93 -18.18
N MET A 539 -7.24 14.50 -16.92
CA MET A 539 -7.29 15.40 -15.75
C MET A 539 -6.05 16.31 -15.65
N SER A 540 -4.86 15.82 -16.02
CA SER A 540 -3.65 16.62 -16.16
C SER A 540 -3.86 17.76 -17.17
N ASP A 541 -4.38 17.46 -18.36
CA ASP A 541 -4.53 18.42 -19.44
C ASP A 541 -5.61 19.46 -19.14
N LEU A 542 -6.73 19.05 -18.54
CA LEU A 542 -7.77 19.95 -18.05
C LEU A 542 -7.24 20.91 -16.98
N ARG A 543 -6.52 20.41 -15.97
CA ARG A 543 -5.89 21.24 -14.92
C ARG A 543 -4.80 22.18 -15.50
N LYS A 544 -4.06 21.72 -16.52
CA LYS A 544 -3.02 22.51 -17.24
C LYS A 544 -3.59 23.42 -18.34
N SER A 545 -4.90 23.44 -18.57
CA SER A 545 -5.53 24.39 -19.48
C SER A 545 -5.46 25.82 -18.93
N ALA A 546 -5.69 26.83 -19.79
CA ALA A 546 -5.80 28.22 -19.33
C ALA A 546 -7.03 28.47 -18.45
N GLU A 547 -8.05 27.62 -18.57
CA GLU A 547 -9.29 27.68 -17.78
C GLU A 547 -9.12 26.99 -16.42
N GLY A 548 -8.57 25.77 -16.39
CA GLY A 548 -8.27 25.03 -15.16
C GLY A 548 -7.30 25.77 -14.24
N ARG A 549 -6.27 26.44 -14.80
CA ARG A 549 -5.45 27.38 -14.04
C ARG A 549 -6.28 28.50 -13.42
N ARG A 550 -7.16 29.16 -14.17
CA ARG A 550 -8.00 30.27 -13.62
C ARG A 550 -8.95 29.82 -12.52
N HIS A 551 -9.41 28.57 -12.55
CA HIS A 551 -10.28 27.99 -11.53
C HIS A 551 -9.51 27.59 -10.26
N SER A 552 -8.32 27.01 -10.41
CA SER A 552 -7.55 26.37 -9.31
C SER A 552 -6.53 27.31 -8.63
N ALA A 553 -6.02 28.34 -9.32
CA ALA A 553 -4.82 29.11 -8.95
C ALA A 553 -4.95 30.11 -7.77
N LYS A 554 -5.71 29.78 -6.74
CA LYS A 554 -5.59 30.38 -5.40
C LYS A 554 -5.67 29.32 -4.31
N PHE A 555 -6.84 28.71 -4.09
CA PHE A 555 -7.01 27.77 -2.98
C PHE A 555 -6.09 26.55 -3.10
N ASP A 556 -6.00 25.92 -4.28
CA ASP A 556 -5.16 24.74 -4.46
C ASP A 556 -3.66 25.08 -4.39
N ASP A 557 -3.21 26.16 -5.04
CA ASP A 557 -1.81 26.62 -4.99
C ASP A 557 -1.39 27.04 -3.57
N GLU A 558 -2.26 27.73 -2.82
CA GLU A 558 -2.03 28.11 -1.43
C GLU A 558 -2.05 26.88 -0.50
N LEU A 559 -2.94 25.90 -0.73
CA LEU A 559 -3.03 24.66 0.03
C LEU A 559 -1.86 23.71 -0.25
N GLU A 560 -1.45 23.54 -1.51
CA GLU A 560 -0.26 22.76 -1.87
C GLU A 560 1.01 23.44 -1.36
N THR A 561 1.12 24.78 -1.45
CA THR A 561 2.20 25.52 -0.77
C THR A 561 2.20 25.25 0.74
N LEU A 562 1.03 25.19 1.37
CA LEU A 562 0.89 24.96 2.81
C LEU A 562 1.22 23.51 3.23
N VAL A 563 0.96 22.53 2.35
CA VAL A 563 1.29 21.10 2.54
C VAL A 563 2.75 20.79 2.20
N LEU A 564 3.33 21.45 1.18
CA LEU A 564 4.68 21.20 0.64
C LEU A 564 5.79 22.04 1.29
N ARG A 565 5.49 23.22 1.85
CA ARG A 565 6.49 24.00 2.62
C ARG A 565 7.01 23.28 3.87
N ARG A 566 6.36 22.18 4.32
CA ARG A 566 6.89 21.31 5.38
C ARG A 566 7.74 20.14 4.86
N THR A 567 7.73 19.86 3.55
CA THR A 567 8.64 18.88 2.92
C THR A 567 9.89 19.51 2.30
N SER A 568 9.92 20.83 2.08
CA SER A 568 11.08 21.53 1.51
C SER A 568 12.24 21.80 2.50
N LEU A 569 12.25 21.17 3.68
CA LEU A 569 13.46 21.10 4.52
C LEU A 569 14.56 20.20 3.92
N PHE A 570 14.26 19.46 2.84
CA PHE A 570 15.10 18.42 2.21
C PHE A 570 16.54 18.81 1.81
N GLY A 571 16.96 20.08 1.90
CA GLY A 571 18.36 20.50 1.71
C GLY A 571 19.36 19.82 2.67
N TRP A 572 18.95 19.51 3.91
CA TRP A 572 19.76 18.79 4.90
C TRP A 572 20.29 17.42 4.43
N ARG A 573 19.63 16.74 3.48
CA ARG A 573 20.01 15.39 3.04
C ARG A 573 21.30 15.36 2.20
N ALA A 574 21.85 16.52 1.84
CA ALA A 574 23.19 16.63 1.24
C ALA A 574 24.33 16.50 2.28
N TRP A 575 24.07 16.81 3.55
CA TRP A 575 25.06 16.77 4.63
C TRP A 575 25.18 15.40 5.32
N LEU A 576 24.13 14.57 5.29
CA LEU A 576 24.10 13.26 5.94
C LEU A 576 24.77 12.15 5.10
N ARG A 577 26.01 12.39 4.65
CA ARG A 577 26.93 11.35 4.18
C ARG A 577 28.15 11.31 5.11
N PRO A 578 28.29 10.30 5.98
CA PRO A 578 29.55 10.04 6.67
C PRO A 578 30.65 9.77 5.63
N SER A 579 31.82 10.41 5.78
CA SER A 579 33.04 9.89 5.15
C SER A 579 33.42 8.56 5.84
N PRO A 580 33.89 7.55 5.10
CA PRO A 580 34.25 6.26 5.69
C PRO A 580 35.52 6.41 6.55
N ALA A 581 35.41 6.06 7.83
CA ALA A 581 36.53 5.94 8.76
C ALA A 581 36.68 4.48 9.23
N THR A 582 37.92 4.10 9.54
CA THR A 582 38.38 2.75 9.87
C THR A 582 37.63 2.06 11.03
N PRO A 583 37.54 0.71 11.03
CA PRO A 583 36.85 -0.04 12.07
C PRO A 583 37.62 -0.04 13.40
N LEU A 584 36.89 -0.08 14.51
CA LEU A 584 37.42 -0.31 15.86
C LEU A 584 37.22 -1.78 16.27
N ASP A 585 38.20 -2.32 16.99
CA ASP A 585 38.24 -3.70 17.47
C ASP A 585 37.27 -3.91 18.65
N THR A 586 36.65 -5.08 18.74
CA THR A 586 35.54 -5.37 19.68
C THR A 586 35.70 -6.72 20.40
N THR A 587 36.78 -6.85 21.17
CA THR A 587 37.02 -8.00 22.05
C THR A 587 36.35 -7.86 23.43
N LEU A 588 35.04 -8.15 23.51
CA LEU A 588 34.36 -8.47 24.79
C LEU A 588 33.18 -9.42 24.56
N GLN A 589 33.22 -10.60 25.20
CA GLN A 589 32.16 -11.62 25.14
C GLN A 589 31.33 -11.69 26.45
N PRO A 590 30.12 -12.29 26.43
CA PRO A 590 28.99 -11.74 27.19
C PRO A 590 28.56 -12.53 28.43
N ALA A 591 27.73 -11.89 29.25
CA ALA A 591 26.79 -12.56 30.14
C ALA A 591 25.52 -12.99 29.37
N ALA A 592 24.90 -14.10 29.79
CA ALA A 592 23.84 -14.80 29.04
C ALA A 592 22.48 -14.76 29.79
N PRO A 593 21.41 -15.45 29.32
CA PRO A 593 20.71 -15.15 28.07
C PRO A 593 19.18 -15.07 28.23
N HIS A 594 18.50 -14.22 27.44
CA HIS A 594 17.04 -14.27 27.29
C HIS A 594 16.61 -14.24 25.81
N ALA A 595 16.11 -15.39 25.35
CA ALA A 595 15.18 -15.58 24.23
C ALA A 595 15.31 -14.65 23.00
N THR A 596 16.43 -14.73 22.28
CA THR A 596 16.46 -14.32 20.86
C THR A 596 15.63 -15.30 20.03
N SER A 597 14.68 -14.80 19.24
CA SER A 597 13.95 -15.60 18.25
C SER A 597 14.88 -16.09 17.13
N ASP A 598 14.56 -17.25 16.56
CA ASP A 598 15.46 -17.99 15.67
C ASP A 598 15.55 -17.38 14.25
N LEU A 599 16.52 -16.47 14.08
CA LEU A 599 16.89 -15.91 12.77
C LEU A 599 17.55 -16.92 11.83
N ALA A 600 18.15 -18.01 12.34
CA ALA A 600 18.79 -19.03 11.51
C ALA A 600 17.74 -19.91 10.81
N GLY A 601 16.68 -20.31 11.54
CA GLY A 601 15.53 -21.01 10.97
C GLY A 601 14.82 -20.22 9.86
N VAL A 602 14.75 -18.89 9.97
CA VAL A 602 14.23 -18.01 8.90
C VAL A 602 15.15 -18.02 7.68
N HIS A 603 16.46 -17.97 7.87
CA HIS A 603 17.44 -17.97 6.78
C HIS A 603 17.46 -19.31 6.03
N GLU A 604 17.35 -20.42 6.75
CA GLU A 604 17.20 -21.77 6.19
C GLU A 604 15.90 -21.90 5.37
N ALA A 605 14.77 -21.45 5.93
CA ALA A 605 13.48 -21.46 5.22
C ALA A 605 13.49 -20.62 3.94
N LEU A 606 14.11 -19.44 3.96
CA LEU A 606 14.26 -18.58 2.76
C LEU A 606 15.12 -19.24 1.69
N ASN A 607 16.19 -19.94 2.05
CA ASN A 607 17.01 -20.71 1.10
C ASN A 607 16.25 -21.89 0.50
N GLN A 608 15.42 -22.58 1.28
CA GLN A 608 14.56 -23.67 0.78
C GLN A 608 13.47 -23.15 -0.17
N ILE A 609 12.82 -22.02 0.15
CA ILE A 609 11.86 -21.35 -0.74
C ILE A 609 12.52 -20.89 -2.04
N ARG A 610 13.70 -20.26 -1.95
CA ARG A 610 14.48 -19.82 -3.13
C ARG A 610 14.79 -21.00 -4.04
N LYS A 611 15.27 -22.12 -3.48
CA LYS A 611 15.58 -23.32 -4.26
C LYS A 611 14.32 -23.89 -4.92
N ALA A 612 13.19 -23.96 -4.22
CA ALA A 612 11.93 -24.44 -4.81
C ALA A 612 11.45 -23.57 -5.97
N LEU A 613 11.65 -22.25 -5.89
CA LEU A 613 11.33 -21.31 -6.99
C LEU A 613 12.29 -21.45 -8.18
N ASP A 614 13.60 -21.66 -7.94
CA ASP A 614 14.58 -21.92 -9.00
C ASP A 614 14.30 -23.28 -9.70
N ASP A 615 13.96 -24.33 -8.94
CA ASP A 615 13.59 -25.65 -9.45
C ASP A 615 12.26 -25.59 -10.26
N GLU A 616 11.26 -24.83 -9.81
CA GLU A 616 10.00 -24.62 -10.54
C GLU A 616 10.19 -23.76 -11.81
N ALA A 617 11.06 -22.75 -11.76
CA ALA A 617 11.40 -21.94 -12.93
C ALA A 617 12.08 -22.78 -14.03
N GLN A 618 12.95 -23.72 -13.65
CA GLN A 618 13.54 -24.67 -14.61
C GLN A 618 12.51 -25.63 -15.21
N LEU A 619 11.55 -26.12 -14.41
CA LEU A 619 10.46 -26.97 -14.91
C LEU A 619 9.57 -26.23 -15.94
N ARG A 620 9.26 -24.95 -15.70
CA ARG A 620 8.41 -24.14 -16.59
C ARG A 620 9.15 -23.61 -17.83
N LEU A 621 10.49 -23.64 -17.87
CA LEU A 621 11.30 -23.14 -19.01
C LEU A 621 11.09 -23.91 -20.34
N ASN A 622 10.38 -25.04 -20.31
CA ASN A 622 10.02 -25.83 -21.49
C ASN A 622 8.69 -25.41 -22.14
N ALA A 623 8.01 -24.36 -21.66
CA ALA A 623 6.70 -23.93 -22.15
C ALA A 623 6.57 -22.39 -22.30
N ASP A 624 6.80 -21.92 -23.53
CA ASP A 624 6.59 -20.56 -24.08
C ASP A 624 7.25 -19.34 -23.41
N ASN A 625 7.74 -18.43 -24.27
CA ASN A 625 8.93 -17.64 -23.96
C ASN A 625 8.67 -16.14 -23.64
N GLU A 626 7.42 -15.72 -23.47
CA GLU A 626 7.06 -14.32 -23.16
C GLU A 626 6.68 -14.09 -21.68
N THR A 627 6.05 -15.08 -21.03
CA THR A 627 5.63 -15.01 -19.62
C THR A 627 6.82 -15.09 -18.65
N ALA A 628 7.83 -15.90 -18.98
CA ALA A 628 9.03 -16.08 -18.16
C ALA A 628 9.80 -14.78 -17.90
N THR A 629 9.93 -13.92 -18.92
CA THR A 629 10.66 -12.64 -18.82
C THR A 629 9.99 -11.67 -17.84
N SER A 630 8.66 -11.54 -17.93
CA SER A 630 7.85 -10.71 -17.01
C SER A 630 8.00 -11.18 -15.56
N MET A 631 8.01 -12.50 -15.34
CA MET A 631 8.13 -13.10 -14.02
C MET A 631 9.56 -12.98 -13.46
N GLN A 632 10.61 -13.07 -14.29
CA GLN A 632 11.99 -12.80 -13.87
C GLN A 632 12.20 -11.34 -13.41
N ASP A 633 11.64 -10.36 -14.11
CA ASP A 633 11.78 -8.96 -13.70
C ASP A 633 10.96 -8.63 -12.44
N GLN A 634 9.82 -9.29 -12.21
CA GLN A 634 9.10 -9.22 -10.93
C GLN A 634 9.89 -9.85 -9.78
N ILE A 635 10.55 -11.00 -10.00
CA ILE A 635 11.41 -11.65 -9.01
C ILE A 635 12.64 -10.78 -8.68
N ARG A 636 13.25 -10.13 -9.68
CA ARG A 636 14.33 -9.14 -9.47
C ARG A 636 13.87 -7.93 -8.64
N LEU A 637 12.67 -7.41 -8.92
CA LEU A 637 12.06 -6.32 -8.14
C LEU A 637 11.81 -6.72 -6.69
N LEU A 638 11.33 -7.94 -6.43
CA LEU A 638 11.14 -8.49 -5.09
C LEU A 638 12.47 -8.71 -4.34
N ALA A 639 13.49 -9.24 -5.00
CA ALA A 639 14.82 -9.39 -4.42
C ALA A 639 15.44 -8.03 -4.03
N ALA A 640 15.39 -7.05 -4.94
CA ALA A 640 15.88 -5.70 -4.67
C ALA A 640 15.08 -4.98 -3.56
N ALA A 641 13.78 -5.25 -3.43
CA ALA A 641 12.96 -4.73 -2.34
C ALA A 641 13.33 -5.35 -0.97
N LEU A 642 13.72 -6.63 -0.94
CA LEU A 642 14.17 -7.32 0.28
C LEU A 642 15.58 -6.86 0.71
N GLU A 643 16.53 -6.72 -0.21
CA GLU A 643 17.84 -6.11 0.08
C GLU A 643 17.70 -4.65 0.55
N GLY A 644 16.80 -3.89 -0.08
CA GLY A 644 16.42 -2.54 0.33
C GLY A 644 15.69 -2.42 1.68
N ALA A 645 15.19 -3.54 2.22
CA ALA A 645 14.63 -3.63 3.57
C ALA A 645 15.70 -4.01 4.61
N HIS A 646 16.64 -4.89 4.25
CA HIS A 646 17.76 -5.26 5.12
C HIS A 646 18.72 -4.09 5.40
N SER A 647 18.85 -3.14 4.45
CA SER A 647 19.60 -1.88 4.64
C SER A 647 18.84 -0.79 5.44
N ARG A 648 17.82 -1.16 6.23
CA ARG A 648 17.00 -0.24 7.05
C ARG A 648 16.71 -0.77 8.47
N GLN A 649 17.37 -1.84 8.88
CA GLN A 649 17.56 -2.19 10.29
C GLN A 649 18.95 -1.70 10.74
#